data_AF-A0AAJ0EL71-F1
#
_entry.id   AF-A0AAJ0EL71-F1
#
_cell.length_a   1.000
_cell.length_b   1.000
_cell.length_c   1.000
_cell.angle_alpha   90.00
_cell.angle_beta   90.00
_cell.angle_gamma   90.00
#
_symmetry.space_group_name_H-M   'P 1'
#
loop_
_entity.id
_entity.type
_entity.pdbx_description
1 polymer ?
#
loop_
_entity_poly.entity_id
_entity_poly.type
_entity_poly.pdbx_seq_one_letter_code
_entity_poly.pdbx_strand_id
1 'polypeptide(L)'
;MVQYILTPWRDRRELLKVRQQFYPAAPADQHHAVARVSMWMQRGNCPHMVESTALLTAAILSDAESKGGAGTYAVRAAYAAAFSRFVTGLLDGHQDKQRKLSMYSVAKTIGLPATFVELRHQATHETLPSLAKLRSAARKALVWIWEYYWQHLGPDEAVSQAPETPVRREVVVAFLEEQDAGRRAEMRKWIDGLEESRLLATLEKIVETPPSETVMLAAQRLSEDILRKGQGDGQGEMEEDDAPESAGTGWAKFEGTWKPRPIGLTFANAMHIQSIPMWVGSSNNYAYLVKDDKTNDAVIIDPANPSEVTPVLQKAIKSGEINLTAIVNTHHHWDHAGGNKKLQDELGLDKLAIIGGKDCEGVTRTPGHGESFKIGEGIAVKALHTPCHTQDSICWFMQDGDQKVVFTGDTLFISGCGKFFEGNAEEMHSALNKTLASLPDDTVVFPGHEYTKSNVKFAASVLQNEAIQKLQAFAENNKETQGKFTIGDEKKHNVFMRVEDPEIQRVTGESEPVSPAKRKPPTQKPSSSTTDIPRPRASKLAKEHNISAHEEREIREAFSLFAEPLKGYSKEGVIPTSDVRSCLVALGIPSSSRDEQAEFIEILDPENEGFVAYEPFFAVCALKYHQREERGGGEARRREVEEAFGLFTGSGAGGSSSGAAAAAGPRDVITIADLKRVAAVLREDVKDEVLRDMILEANGGAGVGKGVRREEFEEVMRRAGVWR
;
A
#
# COMPACT_ATOMS: atom_id res chain seq x y z
N MET A 1 15.75 35.56 0.95
CA MET A 1 16.08 34.12 0.94
C MET A 1 17.54 33.95 1.39
N VAL A 2 17.79 33.60 2.66
CA VAL A 2 19.17 33.49 3.24
C VAL A 2 19.39 32.17 3.99
N GLN A 3 18.57 31.14 3.73
CA GLN A 3 18.58 29.88 4.48
C GLN A 3 19.11 28.69 3.67
N TYR A 4 20.12 28.89 2.81
CA TYR A 4 20.77 27.78 2.11
C TYR A 4 22.16 27.53 2.68
N ILE A 5 22.36 26.35 3.25
CA ILE A 5 23.66 25.83 3.67
C ILE A 5 23.98 24.66 2.74
N LEU A 6 25.06 24.79 1.97
CA LEU A 6 25.50 23.75 1.04
C LEU A 6 26.40 22.76 1.77
N THR A 7 26.08 21.48 1.66
CA THR A 7 26.82 20.37 2.27
C THR A 7 27.37 19.42 1.22
N PRO A 8 28.53 18.76 1.45
CA PRO A 8 29.09 17.80 0.50
C PRO A 8 28.45 16.42 0.51
N TRP A 9 27.77 16.06 1.60
CA TRP A 9 26.94 14.86 1.71
C TRP A 9 25.57 15.08 1.07
N ARG A 10 24.96 14.00 0.62
CA ARG A 10 23.66 13.98 -0.06
C ARG A 10 22.52 14.38 0.87
N ASP A 11 22.50 13.81 2.07
CA ASP A 11 21.47 14.02 3.07
C ASP A 11 22.01 13.77 4.48
N ARG A 12 21.19 14.05 5.50
CA ARG A 12 21.57 13.88 6.91
C ARG A 12 21.86 12.43 7.27
N ARG A 13 21.20 11.45 6.64
CA ARG A 13 21.39 10.02 6.95
C ARG A 13 22.79 9.58 6.55
N GLU A 14 23.27 10.04 5.40
CA GLU A 14 24.63 9.77 4.93
C GLU A 14 25.68 10.28 5.94
N LEU A 15 25.49 11.48 6.50
CA LEU A 15 26.36 12.04 7.51
C LEU A 15 26.35 11.23 8.82
N LEU A 16 25.17 10.82 9.30
CA LEU A 16 25.03 10.02 10.51
C LEU A 16 25.62 8.61 10.35
N LYS A 17 25.49 8.01 9.17
CA LYS A 17 26.14 6.73 8.86
C LYS A 17 27.67 6.84 8.97
N VAL A 18 28.26 7.89 8.41
CA VAL A 18 29.70 8.11 8.53
C VAL A 18 30.13 8.36 9.99
N ARG A 19 29.31 9.04 10.80
CA ARG A 19 29.55 9.16 12.25
C ARG A 19 29.66 7.79 12.92
N GLN A 20 28.70 6.90 12.67
CA GLN A 20 28.68 5.55 13.24
C GLN A 20 29.88 4.71 12.78
N GLN A 21 30.31 4.88 11.53
CA GLN A 21 31.50 4.22 10.99
C GLN A 21 32.82 4.78 11.55
N PHE A 22 32.81 5.93 12.25
CA PHE A 22 33.96 6.42 13.01
C PHE A 22 33.91 6.02 14.50
N TYR A 23 32.72 6.04 15.14
CA TYR A 23 32.55 5.90 16.59
C TYR A 23 31.35 5.03 17.00
N PRO A 24 31.53 3.92 17.75
CA PRO A 24 32.64 2.96 17.68
C PRO A 24 32.46 2.03 16.46
N ALA A 25 33.55 1.74 15.74
CA ALA A 25 33.47 0.95 14.51
C ALA A 25 34.68 0.04 14.33
N ALA A 26 34.53 -1.01 13.52
CA ALA A 26 35.63 -1.87 13.12
C ALA A 26 36.59 -1.12 12.18
N PRO A 27 37.87 -1.51 12.08
CA PRO A 27 38.83 -0.86 11.17
C PRO A 27 38.33 -0.77 9.72
N ALA A 28 37.67 -1.81 9.20
CA ALA A 28 37.10 -1.82 7.84
C ALA A 28 36.07 -0.70 7.62
N ASP A 29 35.18 -0.47 8.58
CA ASP A 29 34.21 0.63 8.52
C ASP A 29 34.90 1.99 8.57
N GLN A 30 35.97 2.10 9.37
CA GLN A 30 36.77 3.31 9.45
C GLN A 30 37.49 3.62 8.13
N HIS A 31 38.00 2.60 7.41
CA HIS A 31 38.57 2.78 6.06
C HIS A 31 37.52 3.33 5.07
N HIS A 32 36.31 2.75 5.08
CA HIS A 32 35.20 3.25 4.25
C HIS A 32 34.80 4.69 4.61
N ALA A 33 34.75 5.02 5.89
CA ALA A 33 34.45 6.36 6.36
C ALA A 33 35.52 7.38 5.91
N VAL A 34 36.81 7.02 6.02
CA VAL A 34 37.92 7.85 5.53
C VAL A 34 37.81 8.10 4.03
N ALA A 35 37.56 7.05 3.24
CA ALA A 35 37.38 7.18 1.79
C ALA A 35 36.19 8.08 1.43
N ARG A 36 35.07 7.92 2.15
CA ARG A 36 33.87 8.75 1.96
C ARG A 36 34.12 10.22 2.27
N VAL A 37 34.78 10.52 3.38
CA VAL A 37 35.14 11.89 3.74
C VAL A 37 36.13 12.49 2.74
N SER A 38 37.09 11.70 2.23
CA SER A 38 38.00 12.15 1.16
C SER A 38 37.23 12.62 -0.07
N MET A 39 36.21 11.86 -0.51
CA MET A 39 35.31 12.29 -1.59
C MET A 39 34.57 13.60 -1.24
N TRP A 40 34.07 13.75 -0.02
CA TRP A 40 33.41 15.00 0.42
C TRP A 40 34.35 16.20 0.43
N MET A 41 35.62 16.01 0.77
CA MET A 41 36.63 17.06 0.70
C MET A 41 36.85 17.53 -0.74
N GLN A 42 36.86 16.62 -1.72
CA GLN A 42 36.97 16.98 -3.14
C GLN A 42 35.72 17.71 -3.66
N ARG A 43 34.53 17.43 -3.11
CA ARG A 43 33.29 18.17 -3.43
C ARG A 43 33.28 19.60 -2.89
N GLY A 44 34.12 19.92 -1.90
CA GLY A 44 34.19 21.22 -1.24
C GLY A 44 33.19 21.41 -0.09
N ASN A 45 33.36 22.47 0.70
CA ASN A 45 32.53 22.80 1.87
C ASN A 45 32.43 21.70 2.94
N CYS A 46 33.42 20.80 3.03
CA CYS A 46 33.49 19.83 4.11
C CYS A 46 33.86 20.54 5.43
N PRO A 47 33.10 20.35 6.52
CA PRO A 47 33.44 20.94 7.82
C PRO A 47 34.80 20.45 8.32
N HIS A 48 35.59 21.37 8.88
CA HIS A 48 36.94 21.07 9.38
C HIS A 48 36.98 19.93 10.42
N MET A 49 35.93 19.79 11.24
CA MET A 49 35.84 18.70 12.22
C MET A 49 35.69 17.31 11.56
N VAL A 50 34.99 17.24 10.42
CA VAL A 50 34.82 16.01 9.64
C VAL A 50 36.13 15.64 8.95
N GLU A 51 36.79 16.60 8.31
CA GLU A 51 38.13 16.45 7.72
C GLU A 51 39.15 15.97 8.77
N SER A 52 39.21 16.65 9.92
CA SER A 52 40.16 16.34 10.99
C SER A 52 39.95 14.93 11.56
N THR A 53 38.69 14.49 11.67
CA THR A 53 38.35 13.12 12.09
C THR A 53 38.92 12.11 11.10
N ALA A 54 38.72 12.30 9.80
CA ALA A 54 39.23 11.38 8.78
C ALA A 54 40.76 11.35 8.74
N LEU A 55 41.45 12.49 8.83
CA LEU A 55 42.91 12.56 8.82
C LEU A 55 43.54 11.85 10.03
N LEU A 56 42.99 12.06 11.23
CA LEU A 56 43.46 11.41 12.44
C LEU A 56 43.22 9.90 12.40
N THR A 57 42.02 9.47 11.95
CA THR A 57 41.68 8.06 11.80
C THR A 57 42.55 7.38 10.76
N ALA A 58 42.80 8.01 9.61
CA ALA A 58 43.69 7.48 8.57
C ALA A 58 45.11 7.24 9.09
N ALA A 59 45.66 8.18 9.89
CA ALA A 59 46.97 8.00 10.52
C ALA A 59 46.97 6.82 11.52
N ILE A 60 45.87 6.59 12.24
CA ILE A 60 45.72 5.45 13.16
C ILE A 60 45.65 4.11 12.41
N LEU A 61 44.89 4.06 11.32
CA LEU A 61 44.76 2.86 10.50
C LEU A 61 46.11 2.49 9.86
N SER A 62 46.79 3.47 9.26
CA SER A 62 48.11 3.26 8.66
C SER A 62 49.18 2.80 9.68
N ASP A 63 49.12 3.30 10.92
CA ASP A 63 49.99 2.84 12.01
C ASP A 63 49.71 1.38 12.42
N ALA A 64 48.44 0.98 12.46
CA ALA A 64 48.04 -0.39 12.80
C ALA A 64 48.43 -1.39 11.69
N GLU A 65 48.22 -1.03 10.43
CA GLU A 65 48.55 -1.84 9.25
C GLU A 65 50.07 -1.99 9.06
N SER A 66 50.84 -1.00 9.49
CA SER A 66 52.29 -0.97 9.30
C SER A 66 53.00 -2.20 9.83
N LYS A 67 52.53 -2.90 10.89
CA LYS A 67 53.21 -4.06 11.54
C LYS A 67 54.76 -3.91 11.65
N GLY A 68 55.27 -2.68 11.73
CA GLY A 68 56.71 -2.35 11.75
C GLY A 68 57.42 -2.17 10.39
N GLY A 69 56.74 -2.33 9.25
CA GLY A 69 57.28 -2.23 7.89
C GLY A 69 57.20 -0.83 7.26
N ALA A 70 56.18 -0.01 7.55
CA ALA A 70 56.22 1.40 7.18
C ALA A 70 57.19 2.10 8.12
N GLY A 71 58.26 2.70 7.59
CA GLY A 71 59.32 3.32 8.38
C GLY A 71 58.71 4.21 9.47
N THR A 72 59.10 4.01 10.73
CA THR A 72 58.56 4.68 11.93
C THR A 72 58.43 6.21 11.77
N TYR A 73 59.27 6.79 10.90
CA TYR A 73 59.23 8.18 10.51
C TYR A 73 57.96 8.59 9.73
N ALA A 74 57.51 7.81 8.75
CA ALA A 74 56.34 8.10 7.92
C ALA A 74 55.05 8.15 8.76
N VAL A 75 54.87 7.18 9.65
CA VAL A 75 53.74 7.15 10.59
C VAL A 75 53.76 8.36 11.53
N ARG A 76 54.93 8.71 12.08
CA ARG A 76 55.09 9.92 12.91
C ARG A 76 54.76 11.20 12.14
N ALA A 77 55.18 11.30 10.88
CA ALA A 77 54.88 12.44 10.03
C ALA A 77 53.37 12.54 9.73
N ALA A 78 52.71 11.41 9.41
CA ALA A 78 51.26 11.37 9.17
C ALA A 78 50.46 11.85 10.39
N TYR A 79 50.79 11.35 11.58
CA TYR A 79 50.17 11.82 12.81
C TYR A 79 50.41 13.31 13.07
N ALA A 80 51.66 13.76 12.93
CA ALA A 80 52.00 15.16 13.17
C ALA A 80 51.29 16.11 12.19
N ALA A 81 51.17 15.72 10.92
CA ALA A 81 50.44 16.48 9.91
C ALA A 81 48.94 16.55 10.22
N ALA A 82 48.30 15.40 10.48
CA ALA A 82 46.89 15.33 10.84
C ALA A 82 46.57 16.16 12.10
N PHE A 83 47.38 16.01 13.14
CA PHE A 83 47.20 16.74 14.40
C PHE A 83 47.44 18.24 14.25
N SER A 84 48.48 18.64 13.50
CA SER A 84 48.76 20.06 13.25
C SER A 84 47.67 20.74 12.43
N ARG A 85 47.10 20.02 11.44
CA ARG A 85 45.97 20.48 10.63
C ARG A 85 44.73 20.66 11.50
N PHE A 86 44.40 19.68 12.33
CA PHE A 86 43.29 19.75 13.29
C PHE A 86 43.37 21.01 14.17
N VAL A 87 44.47 21.19 14.89
CA VAL A 87 44.65 22.31 15.84
C VAL A 87 44.67 23.66 15.11
N THR A 88 45.40 23.78 14.01
CA THR A 88 45.53 25.05 13.29
C THR A 88 44.19 25.48 12.69
N GLY A 89 43.51 24.59 11.96
CA GLY A 89 42.24 24.93 11.30
C GLY A 89 41.12 25.25 12.31
N LEU A 90 41.12 24.61 13.48
CA LEU A 90 40.16 24.90 14.54
C LEU A 90 40.38 26.30 15.13
N LEU A 91 41.63 26.63 15.46
CA LEU A 91 41.96 27.92 16.09
C LEU A 91 41.81 29.08 15.12
N ASP A 92 42.22 28.90 13.86
CA ASP A 92 42.06 29.93 12.82
C ASP A 92 40.57 30.25 12.58
N GLY A 93 39.70 29.23 12.62
CA GLY A 93 38.25 29.42 12.50
C GLY A 93 37.61 30.24 13.62
N HIS A 94 38.26 30.33 14.78
CA HIS A 94 37.80 31.09 15.96
C HIS A 94 38.61 32.36 16.21
N GLN A 95 39.54 32.70 15.33
CA GLN A 95 40.35 33.90 15.47
C GLN A 95 39.50 35.15 15.19
N ASP A 96 39.68 36.20 16.00
CA ASP A 96 39.03 37.49 15.77
C ASP A 96 39.66 38.20 14.57
N LYS A 97 38.82 38.65 13.62
CA LYS A 97 39.26 39.36 12.41
C LYS A 97 39.80 40.76 12.71
N GLN A 98 39.44 41.36 13.84
CA GLN A 98 39.86 42.71 14.23
C GLN A 98 41.12 42.72 15.10
N ARG A 99 41.39 41.65 15.88
CA ARG A 99 42.56 41.55 16.76
C ARG A 99 43.14 40.14 16.73
N LYS A 100 44.43 40.02 16.39
CA LYS A 100 45.14 38.73 16.41
C LYS A 100 45.43 38.32 17.86
N LEU A 101 44.64 37.37 18.40
CA LEU A 101 44.90 36.76 19.69
C LEU A 101 45.94 35.64 19.56
N SER A 102 46.65 35.35 20.66
CA SER A 102 47.56 34.20 20.69
C SER A 102 46.79 32.88 20.55
N MET A 103 47.42 31.85 19.97
CA MET A 103 46.80 30.52 19.86
C MET A 103 46.34 29.95 21.21
N TYR A 104 47.09 30.23 22.28
CA TYR A 104 46.72 29.85 23.65
C TYR A 104 45.47 30.58 24.14
N SER A 105 45.35 31.86 23.82
CA SER A 105 44.17 32.66 24.18
C SER A 105 42.92 32.15 23.46
N VAL A 106 43.02 31.86 22.15
CA VAL A 106 41.90 31.31 21.36
C VAL A 106 41.53 29.91 21.85
N ALA A 107 42.53 29.05 22.11
CA ALA A 107 42.32 27.70 22.62
C ALA A 107 41.57 27.70 23.96
N LYS A 108 41.93 28.61 24.87
CA LYS A 108 41.25 28.77 26.15
C LYS A 108 39.76 29.13 25.99
N THR A 109 39.43 29.97 25.02
CA THR A 109 38.04 30.39 24.76
C THR A 109 37.16 29.23 24.30
N ILE A 110 37.67 28.34 23.46
CA ILE A 110 36.91 27.21 22.91
C ILE A 110 37.06 25.91 23.72
N GLY A 111 37.78 25.94 24.85
CA GLY A 111 38.01 24.76 25.69
C GLY A 111 38.96 23.73 25.07
N LEU A 112 39.84 24.12 24.14
CA LEU A 112 40.87 23.24 23.59
C LEU A 112 42.04 23.12 24.60
N PRO A 113 42.48 21.91 24.97
CA PRO A 113 43.58 21.74 25.92
C PRO A 113 44.86 22.46 25.46
N ALA A 114 45.49 23.23 26.35
CA ALA A 114 46.75 23.93 26.06
C ALA A 114 47.86 22.97 25.58
N THR A 115 47.85 21.73 26.08
CA THR A 115 48.76 20.66 25.66
C THR A 115 48.64 20.30 24.17
N PHE A 116 47.50 20.56 23.52
CA PHE A 116 47.35 20.35 22.07
C PHE A 116 48.01 21.48 21.29
N VAL A 117 47.93 22.72 21.78
CA VAL A 117 48.62 23.88 21.20
C VAL A 117 50.14 23.71 21.32
N GLU A 118 50.62 23.28 22.49
CA GLU A 118 52.02 22.95 22.73
C GLU A 118 52.51 21.84 21.79
N LEU A 119 51.76 20.73 21.68
CA LEU A 119 52.14 19.62 20.83
C LEU A 119 52.17 20.02 19.34
N ARG A 120 51.23 20.86 18.89
CA ARG A 120 51.26 21.42 17.54
C ARG A 120 52.50 22.29 17.34
N HIS A 121 52.81 23.19 18.28
CA HIS A 121 54.01 24.03 18.20
C HIS A 121 55.28 23.19 18.09
N GLN A 122 55.41 22.18 18.96
CA GLN A 122 56.51 21.22 18.93
C GLN A 122 56.59 20.46 17.61
N ALA A 123 55.46 19.98 17.08
CA ALA A 123 55.42 19.22 15.84
C ALA A 123 55.79 20.02 14.59
N THR A 124 55.54 21.33 14.57
CA THR A 124 55.81 22.21 13.43
C THR A 124 57.18 22.89 13.50
N HIS A 125 57.62 23.32 14.68
CA HIS A 125 58.79 24.20 14.82
C HIS A 125 59.97 23.56 15.57
N GLU A 126 59.72 22.52 16.35
CA GLU A 126 60.76 21.81 17.10
C GLU A 126 61.00 20.42 16.50
N THR A 127 61.59 19.51 17.28
CA THR A 127 61.78 18.12 16.88
C THR A 127 60.46 17.37 16.84
N LEU A 128 60.26 16.60 15.76
CA LEU A 128 59.06 15.77 15.57
C LEU A 128 58.80 14.89 16.82
N PRO A 129 57.60 14.94 17.44
CA PRO A 129 57.32 14.19 18.66
C PRO A 129 57.48 12.68 18.52
N SER A 130 57.60 11.99 19.66
CA SER A 130 57.69 10.53 19.69
C SER A 130 56.35 9.91 19.26
N LEU A 131 56.42 8.71 18.66
CA LEU A 131 55.23 8.00 18.18
C LEU A 131 54.23 7.72 19.32
N ALA A 132 54.71 7.38 20.52
CA ALA A 132 53.85 7.17 21.69
C ALA A 132 53.06 8.44 22.08
N LYS A 133 53.72 9.61 22.05
CA LYS A 133 53.08 10.91 22.33
C LYS A 133 52.02 11.23 21.27
N LEU A 134 52.33 11.00 20.00
CA LEU A 134 51.43 11.23 18.87
C LEU A 134 50.20 10.31 18.88
N ARG A 135 50.38 9.00 19.12
CA ARG A 135 49.28 8.03 19.28
C ARG A 135 48.32 8.44 20.39
N SER A 136 48.86 8.80 21.56
CA SER A 136 48.04 9.24 22.69
C SER A 136 47.30 10.53 22.37
N ALA A 137 47.96 11.49 21.74
CA ALA A 137 47.36 12.77 21.38
C ALA A 137 46.25 12.62 20.34
N ALA A 138 46.46 11.81 19.30
CA ALA A 138 45.46 11.55 18.26
C ALA A 138 44.18 10.92 18.82
N ARG A 139 44.29 9.94 19.73
CA ARG A 139 43.13 9.33 20.40
C ARG A 139 42.38 10.35 21.26
N LYS A 140 43.10 11.17 22.03
CA LYS A 140 42.49 12.25 22.83
C LYS A 140 41.82 13.31 21.95
N ALA A 141 42.40 13.63 20.80
CA ALA A 141 41.81 14.56 19.85
C ALA A 141 40.51 14.03 19.25
N LEU A 142 40.44 12.75 18.89
CA LEU A 142 39.18 12.14 18.39
C LEU A 142 38.06 12.17 19.42
N VAL A 143 38.36 11.88 20.70
CA VAL A 143 37.38 12.01 21.80
C VAL A 143 36.92 13.45 21.96
N TRP A 144 37.85 14.40 21.91
CA TRP A 144 37.51 15.82 21.99
C TRP A 144 36.66 16.27 20.80
N ILE A 145 36.95 15.82 19.57
CA ILE A 145 36.15 16.15 18.38
C ILE A 145 34.74 15.55 18.48
N TRP A 146 34.62 14.35 19.04
CA TRP A 146 33.31 13.75 19.33
C TRP A 146 32.47 14.66 20.23
N GLU A 147 33.04 15.06 21.38
CA GLU A 147 32.39 15.93 22.36
C GLU A 147 32.11 17.33 21.79
N TYR A 148 32.98 17.84 20.93
CA TYR A 148 32.82 19.19 20.39
C TYR A 148 31.84 19.28 19.21
N TYR A 149 31.71 18.21 18.41
CA TYR A 149 31.00 18.27 17.13
C TYR A 149 30.02 17.11 16.91
N TRP A 150 30.51 15.86 16.86
CA TRP A 150 29.71 14.73 16.39
C TRP A 150 28.51 14.39 17.28
N GLN A 151 28.64 14.57 18.61
CA GLN A 151 27.54 14.32 19.55
C GLN A 151 26.37 15.30 19.37
N HIS A 152 26.64 16.50 18.82
CA HIS A 152 25.65 17.56 18.67
C HIS A 152 24.86 17.49 17.35
N LEU A 153 25.14 16.51 16.48
CA LEU A 153 24.43 16.32 15.21
C LEU A 153 23.02 15.71 15.36
N GLY A 154 22.52 15.53 16.59
CA GLY A 154 21.22 14.95 16.93
C GLY A 154 21.29 13.47 17.28
N PRO A 155 20.16 12.90 17.79
CA PRO A 155 20.10 11.49 18.17
C PRO A 155 20.42 10.58 16.97
N ASP A 156 20.92 9.39 17.23
CA ASP A 156 20.78 8.28 16.29
C ASP A 156 19.27 8.03 16.14
N GLU A 157 18.61 8.73 15.21
CA GLU A 157 17.39 8.16 14.63
C GLU A 157 17.79 6.76 14.22
N ALA A 158 17.07 5.76 14.75
CA ALA A 158 17.38 4.36 14.52
C ALA A 158 17.67 4.21 13.03
N VAL A 159 18.95 4.04 12.70
CA VAL A 159 19.35 3.41 11.47
C VAL A 159 18.77 2.03 11.69
N SER A 160 17.50 1.83 11.28
CA SER A 160 17.02 0.51 11.01
C SER A 160 18.08 -0.03 10.09
N GLN A 161 18.84 -1.00 10.60
CA GLN A 161 19.75 -1.74 9.76
C GLN A 161 18.88 -2.22 8.61
N ALA A 162 19.05 -1.61 7.43
CA ALA A 162 18.63 -2.26 6.22
C ALA A 162 19.22 -3.67 6.30
N PRO A 163 18.43 -4.73 6.08
CA PRO A 163 18.95 -6.08 6.23
C PRO A 163 20.18 -6.23 5.34
N GLU A 164 21.35 -6.33 5.96
CA GLU A 164 22.60 -6.60 5.27
C GLU A 164 22.45 -7.99 4.64
N THR A 165 22.45 -8.07 3.32
CA THR A 165 22.62 -9.35 2.61
C THR A 165 24.11 -9.65 2.56
N PRO A 166 24.66 -10.56 3.39
CA PRO A 166 26.04 -11.02 3.21
C PRO A 166 26.19 -11.71 1.85
N VAL A 167 27.34 -11.53 1.20
CA VAL A 167 27.77 -12.43 0.12
C VAL A 167 27.83 -13.83 0.75
N ARG A 168 26.87 -14.68 0.42
CA ARG A 168 26.72 -16.00 1.03
C ARG A 168 27.90 -16.86 0.61
N ARG A 169 28.65 -17.38 1.58
CA ARG A 169 29.81 -18.28 1.38
C ARG A 169 29.45 -19.45 0.46
N GLU A 170 28.23 -19.95 0.58
CA GLU A 170 27.70 -21.07 -0.21
C GLU A 170 27.64 -20.75 -1.71
N VAL A 171 27.33 -19.50 -2.07
CA VAL A 171 27.22 -19.07 -3.47
C VAL A 171 28.61 -18.91 -4.10
N VAL A 172 29.57 -18.37 -3.34
CA VAL A 172 30.96 -18.25 -3.80
C VAL A 172 31.58 -19.64 -3.92
N VAL A 173 31.33 -20.55 -2.99
CA VAL A 173 31.77 -21.96 -3.10
C VAL A 173 31.15 -22.62 -4.34
N ALA A 174 29.85 -22.46 -4.58
CA ALA A 174 29.19 -23.02 -5.76
C ALA A 174 29.81 -22.50 -7.07
N PHE A 175 30.17 -21.22 -7.14
CA PHE A 175 30.89 -20.65 -8.29
C PHE A 175 32.27 -21.29 -8.48
N LEU A 176 33.02 -21.48 -7.39
CA LEU A 176 34.36 -22.07 -7.43
C LEU A 176 34.33 -23.55 -7.81
N GLU A 177 33.24 -24.25 -7.48
CA GLU A 177 33.02 -25.66 -7.80
C GLU A 177 32.46 -25.90 -9.21
N GLU A 178 31.77 -24.93 -9.80
CA GLU A 178 31.12 -25.06 -11.12
C GLU A 178 32.13 -25.42 -12.21
N GLN A 179 31.90 -26.52 -12.92
CA GLN A 179 32.79 -27.06 -13.95
C GLN A 179 32.30 -26.71 -15.37
N ASP A 180 31.02 -26.37 -15.53
CA ASP A 180 30.47 -25.98 -16.82
C ASP A 180 30.91 -24.56 -17.21
N ALA A 181 31.57 -24.43 -18.36
CA ALA A 181 32.16 -23.16 -18.79
C ALA A 181 31.10 -22.07 -19.08
N GLY A 182 29.92 -22.45 -19.55
CA GLY A 182 28.83 -21.52 -19.85
C GLY A 182 28.21 -20.96 -18.56
N ARG A 183 27.82 -21.84 -17.63
CA ARG A 183 27.32 -21.44 -16.31
C ARG A 183 28.35 -20.69 -15.49
N ARG A 184 29.62 -21.11 -15.53
CA ARG A 184 30.71 -20.40 -14.86
C ARG A 184 30.86 -18.99 -15.41
N ALA A 185 30.72 -18.77 -16.72
CA ALA A 185 30.77 -17.42 -17.31
C ALA A 185 29.57 -16.56 -16.90
N GLU A 186 28.36 -17.12 -16.82
CA GLU A 186 27.17 -16.43 -16.29
C GLU A 186 27.32 -16.07 -14.81
N MET A 187 27.75 -17.03 -13.98
CA MET A 187 28.03 -16.80 -12.57
C MET A 187 29.18 -15.82 -12.38
N ARG A 188 30.17 -15.78 -13.28
CA ARG A 188 31.28 -14.82 -13.24
C ARG A 188 30.78 -13.38 -13.41
N LYS A 189 29.80 -13.12 -14.28
CA LYS A 189 29.18 -11.78 -14.42
C LYS A 189 28.52 -11.33 -13.12
N TRP A 190 27.94 -12.26 -12.37
CA TRP A 190 27.37 -12.00 -11.05
C TRP A 190 28.45 -11.77 -9.98
N ILE A 191 29.49 -12.61 -9.95
CA ILE A 191 30.62 -12.49 -9.02
C ILE A 191 31.39 -11.19 -9.23
N ASP A 192 31.66 -10.79 -10.48
CA ASP A 192 32.34 -9.53 -10.83
C ASP A 192 31.49 -8.29 -10.50
N GLY A 193 30.17 -8.45 -10.32
CA GLY A 193 29.26 -7.39 -9.87
C GLY A 193 29.15 -7.25 -8.35
N LEU A 194 29.76 -8.16 -7.58
CA LEU A 194 29.83 -8.06 -6.12
C LEU A 194 30.86 -7.02 -5.70
N GLU A 195 30.64 -6.42 -4.53
CA GLU A 195 31.60 -5.48 -3.96
C GLU A 195 32.91 -6.21 -3.62
N GLU A 196 34.02 -5.75 -4.19
CA GLU A 196 35.30 -6.47 -4.21
C GLU A 196 35.84 -6.76 -2.81
N SER A 197 35.72 -5.82 -1.86
CA SER A 197 36.25 -6.02 -0.50
C SER A 197 35.51 -7.13 0.25
N ARG A 198 34.19 -7.25 0.07
CA ARG A 198 33.36 -8.32 0.65
C ARG A 198 33.58 -9.67 -0.03
N LEU A 199 33.79 -9.69 -1.34
CA LEU A 199 34.13 -10.90 -2.06
C LEU A 199 35.50 -11.43 -1.61
N LEU A 200 36.51 -10.56 -1.52
CA LEU A 200 37.85 -10.91 -0.99
C LEU A 200 37.78 -11.45 0.45
N ALA A 201 37.01 -10.80 1.34
CA ALA A 201 36.81 -11.28 2.70
C ALA A 201 36.08 -12.64 2.78
N THR A 202 35.22 -12.94 1.81
CA THR A 202 34.54 -14.24 1.72
C THR A 202 35.48 -15.31 1.16
N LEU A 203 36.29 -14.97 0.16
CA LEU A 203 37.33 -15.86 -0.39
C LEU A 203 38.40 -16.20 0.63
N GLU A 204 38.83 -15.23 1.46
CA GLU A 204 39.77 -15.46 2.56
C GLU A 204 39.22 -16.50 3.55
N LYS A 205 37.95 -16.37 3.97
CA LYS A 205 37.29 -17.36 4.83
C LYS A 205 37.15 -18.74 4.18
N ILE A 206 36.97 -18.80 2.86
CA ILE A 206 36.93 -20.06 2.11
C ILE A 206 38.33 -20.69 2.06
N VAL A 207 39.39 -19.90 1.96
CA VAL A 207 40.78 -20.40 2.00
C VAL A 207 41.15 -20.88 3.41
N GLU A 208 40.68 -20.20 4.46
CA GLU A 208 40.88 -20.64 5.86
C GLU A 208 40.13 -21.94 6.20
N THR A 209 38.94 -22.12 5.61
CA THR A 209 38.09 -23.31 5.83
C THR A 209 37.58 -23.87 4.50
N PRO A 210 38.43 -24.53 3.69
CA PRO A 210 38.06 -24.93 2.35
C PRO A 210 37.15 -26.17 2.36
N PRO A 211 36.07 -26.19 1.56
CA PRO A 211 35.27 -27.39 1.32
C PRO A 211 36.07 -28.52 0.64
N SER A 212 37.06 -28.15 -0.18
CA SER A 212 37.96 -29.09 -0.88
C SER A 212 39.25 -28.37 -1.34
N GLU A 213 40.31 -29.12 -1.62
CA GLU A 213 41.58 -28.56 -2.13
C GLU A 213 41.42 -27.82 -3.46
N THR A 214 40.50 -28.28 -4.32
CA THR A 214 40.20 -27.63 -5.60
C THR A 214 39.52 -26.27 -5.41
N VAL A 215 38.60 -26.16 -4.45
CA VAL A 215 37.95 -24.89 -4.09
C VAL A 215 38.92 -23.91 -3.43
N MET A 216 39.84 -24.41 -2.61
CA MET A 216 40.90 -23.60 -2.01
C MET A 216 41.79 -22.96 -3.09
N LEU A 217 42.26 -23.76 -4.06
CA LEU A 217 43.08 -23.28 -5.18
C LEU A 217 42.32 -22.33 -6.09
N ALA A 218 41.04 -22.60 -6.36
CA ALA A 218 40.19 -21.70 -7.15
C ALA A 218 39.92 -20.38 -6.42
N ALA A 219 39.71 -20.40 -5.10
CA ALA A 219 39.51 -19.21 -4.28
C ALA A 219 40.77 -18.33 -4.26
N GLN A 220 41.96 -18.95 -4.13
CA GLN A 220 43.24 -18.25 -4.17
C GLN A 220 43.47 -17.57 -5.53
N ARG A 221 43.24 -18.29 -6.65
CA ARG A 221 43.36 -17.72 -8.00
C ARG A 221 42.41 -16.56 -8.25
N LEU A 222 41.15 -16.68 -7.80
CA LEU A 222 40.18 -15.61 -7.95
C LEU A 222 40.55 -14.38 -7.10
N SER A 223 41.06 -14.60 -5.89
CA SER A 223 41.58 -13.53 -5.03
C SER A 223 42.77 -12.81 -5.69
N GLU A 224 43.71 -13.57 -6.27
CA GLU A 224 44.85 -13.02 -7.03
C GLU A 224 44.40 -12.24 -8.27
N ASP A 225 43.43 -12.74 -9.03
CA ASP A 225 42.88 -12.07 -10.21
C ASP A 225 42.21 -10.72 -9.85
N ILE A 226 41.47 -10.68 -8.75
CA ILE A 226 40.82 -9.45 -8.25
C ILE A 226 41.88 -8.45 -7.79
N LEU A 227 42.87 -8.88 -7.01
CA LEU A 227 43.97 -8.04 -6.53
C LEU A 227 44.84 -7.52 -7.68
N ARG A 228 45.02 -8.31 -8.74
CA ARG A 228 45.74 -7.93 -9.95
C ARG A 228 44.96 -6.96 -10.82
N LYS A 229 43.63 -7.09 -10.96
CA LYS A 229 42.79 -6.08 -11.63
C LYS A 229 42.83 -4.71 -10.94
N GLY A 230 43.02 -4.68 -9.62
CA GLY A 230 43.18 -3.46 -8.83
C GLY A 230 44.55 -2.77 -8.97
N GLN A 231 45.56 -3.47 -9.50
CA GLN A 231 46.90 -2.94 -9.78
C GLN A 231 47.07 -2.84 -11.31
N GLY A 232 46.65 -1.71 -11.88
CA GLY A 232 46.50 -1.56 -13.33
C GLY A 232 47.74 -1.90 -14.16
N ASP A 233 47.54 -2.73 -15.18
CA ASP A 233 48.37 -2.77 -16.38
C ASP A 233 47.56 -2.18 -17.54
N GLY A 234 48.10 -1.10 -18.11
CA GLY A 234 47.74 -0.64 -19.44
C GLY A 234 48.41 -1.51 -20.50
N GLN A 235 47.73 -1.60 -21.65
CA GLN A 235 48.13 -2.25 -22.91
C GLN A 235 47.69 -3.72 -23.04
N GLY A 236 46.80 -3.96 -24.00
CA GLY A 236 46.32 -5.29 -24.41
C GLY A 236 45.05 -5.18 -25.23
N GLU A 237 45.25 -5.08 -26.55
CA GLU A 237 44.30 -5.09 -27.67
C GLU A 237 42.95 -5.78 -27.42
N MET A 238 41.85 -5.07 -27.71
CA MET A 238 40.55 -5.70 -27.95
C MET A 238 40.44 -6.03 -29.44
N GLU A 239 40.40 -7.32 -29.75
CA GLU A 239 39.92 -7.84 -31.03
C GLU A 239 38.46 -7.42 -31.21
N GLU A 240 38.18 -6.82 -32.38
CA GLU A 240 36.85 -6.56 -32.90
C GLU A 240 36.14 -7.89 -33.18
N ASP A 241 34.94 -8.07 -32.61
CA ASP A 241 33.96 -9.01 -33.17
C ASP A 241 32.63 -8.26 -33.33
N ASP A 242 32.14 -8.33 -34.56
CA ASP A 242 31.14 -7.48 -35.19
C ASP A 242 29.75 -7.53 -34.52
N ALA A 243 29.21 -6.36 -34.20
CA ALA A 243 27.78 -6.13 -34.03
C ALA A 243 27.31 -5.12 -35.09
N PRO A 244 26.16 -5.36 -35.76
CA PRO A 244 25.80 -4.67 -36.98
C PRO A 244 25.48 -3.18 -36.72
N GLU A 245 26.04 -2.33 -37.57
CA GLU A 245 25.78 -0.89 -37.61
C GLU A 245 24.27 -0.58 -37.70
N SER A 246 23.72 -0.01 -36.64
CA SER A 246 22.63 0.96 -36.77
C SER A 246 23.14 2.30 -36.28
N ALA A 247 23.31 3.25 -37.21
CA ALA A 247 23.76 4.60 -36.93
C ALA A 247 22.85 5.30 -35.90
N GLY A 248 23.37 5.49 -34.69
CA GLY A 248 22.73 6.26 -33.63
C GLY A 248 23.77 6.71 -32.63
N THR A 249 24.08 8.01 -32.60
CA THR A 249 24.99 8.59 -31.63
C THR A 249 24.47 8.26 -30.23
N GLY A 250 25.32 7.78 -29.30
CA GLY A 250 24.97 7.40 -27.92
C GLY A 250 24.41 8.52 -27.02
N TRP A 251 23.83 9.55 -27.64
CA TRP A 251 23.19 10.73 -27.11
C TRP A 251 21.78 10.77 -27.70
N ALA A 252 20.78 10.54 -26.86
CA ALA A 252 19.38 10.79 -27.20
C ALA A 252 18.86 11.95 -26.35
N LYS A 253 18.20 12.91 -27.00
CA LYS A 253 17.41 13.91 -26.27
C LYS A 253 16.19 13.20 -25.70
N PHE A 254 15.86 13.46 -24.43
CA PHE A 254 14.66 12.90 -23.81
C PHE A 254 13.41 13.28 -24.61
N GLU A 255 12.66 12.28 -25.07
CA GLU A 255 11.39 12.47 -25.77
C GLU A 255 10.22 12.27 -24.80
N GLY A 256 9.26 13.21 -24.80
CA GLY A 256 8.10 13.22 -23.90
C GLY A 256 8.00 14.46 -23.01
N THR A 257 7.00 14.49 -22.12
CA THR A 257 6.78 15.62 -21.20
C THR A 257 7.79 15.62 -20.07
N TRP A 258 8.84 16.43 -20.20
CA TRP A 258 9.85 16.61 -19.15
C TRP A 258 9.24 17.25 -17.89
N LYS A 259 9.40 16.60 -16.74
CA LYS A 259 9.05 17.14 -15.42
C LYS A 259 10.31 17.68 -14.73
N PRO A 260 10.35 18.95 -14.30
CA PRO A 260 11.48 19.49 -13.55
C PRO A 260 11.75 18.69 -12.28
N ARG A 261 12.99 18.21 -12.12
CA ARG A 261 13.46 17.45 -10.95
C ARG A 261 14.76 18.07 -10.43
N PRO A 262 15.05 17.94 -9.12
CA PRO A 262 16.33 18.38 -8.58
C PRO A 262 17.48 17.53 -9.15
N ILE A 263 18.67 18.13 -9.25
CA ILE A 263 19.88 17.52 -9.78
C ILE A 263 20.38 16.43 -8.80
N GLY A 264 20.80 15.26 -9.32
CA GLY A 264 21.50 14.24 -8.53
C GLY A 264 20.64 13.20 -7.83
N LEU A 265 19.35 13.11 -8.15
CA LEU A 265 18.53 11.93 -7.78
C LEU A 265 19.10 10.68 -8.46
N THR A 266 19.78 9.82 -7.71
CA THR A 266 19.95 8.41 -8.12
C THR A 266 18.68 7.68 -7.71
N PHE A 267 18.00 7.06 -8.67
CA PHE A 267 16.98 6.08 -8.38
C PHE A 267 17.69 4.91 -7.68
N ALA A 268 17.44 4.72 -6.38
CA ALA A 268 17.36 3.34 -5.93
C ALA A 268 16.21 2.75 -6.76
N ASN A 269 16.47 1.65 -7.47
CA ASN A 269 15.47 0.94 -8.27
C ASN A 269 14.12 0.99 -7.54
N ALA A 270 13.14 1.59 -8.19
CA ALA A 270 11.90 2.00 -7.55
C ALA A 270 10.79 1.09 -8.03
N MET A 271 9.95 0.62 -7.12
CA MET A 271 8.61 0.16 -7.45
C MET A 271 7.89 1.28 -8.22
N HIS A 272 7.52 0.99 -9.46
CA HIS A 272 6.74 1.89 -10.29
C HIS A 272 5.27 1.54 -10.20
N ILE A 273 4.44 2.54 -9.89
CA ILE A 273 2.98 2.38 -9.77
C ILE A 273 2.33 3.30 -10.78
N GLN A 274 1.52 2.72 -11.67
CA GLN A 274 0.64 3.44 -12.58
C GLN A 274 -0.81 3.18 -12.19
N SER A 275 -1.52 4.23 -11.80
CA SER A 275 -2.98 4.18 -11.63
C SER A 275 -3.65 4.18 -13.00
N ILE A 276 -4.65 3.32 -13.16
CA ILE A 276 -5.52 3.23 -14.33
C ILE A 276 -6.94 3.51 -13.84
N PRO A 277 -7.44 4.74 -14.03
CA PRO A 277 -8.83 5.07 -13.71
C PRO A 277 -9.78 4.23 -14.57
N MET A 278 -10.83 3.69 -13.95
CA MET A 278 -11.85 2.90 -14.61
C MET A 278 -13.24 3.54 -14.51
N TRP A 279 -14.01 3.43 -15.60
CA TRP A 279 -15.38 3.96 -15.72
C TRP A 279 -15.51 5.47 -15.48
N VAL A 280 -14.45 6.24 -15.71
CA VAL A 280 -14.40 7.69 -15.41
C VAL A 280 -15.65 8.42 -15.90
N GLY A 281 -16.39 9.00 -14.95
CA GLY A 281 -17.62 9.75 -15.22
C GLY A 281 -18.92 8.95 -15.04
N SER A 282 -18.85 7.63 -14.85
CA SER A 282 -19.99 6.75 -14.55
C SER A 282 -19.78 5.89 -13.28
N SER A 283 -18.53 5.53 -12.99
CA SER A 283 -18.00 5.12 -11.69
C SER A 283 -16.63 5.79 -11.49
N ASN A 284 -15.89 5.43 -10.45
CA ASN A 284 -14.60 6.04 -10.08
C ASN A 284 -13.61 5.03 -9.48
N ASN A 285 -13.48 3.86 -10.08
CA ASN A 285 -12.58 2.80 -9.61
C ASN A 285 -11.14 3.03 -10.09
N TYR A 286 -10.17 2.46 -9.37
CA TYR A 286 -8.77 2.41 -9.80
C TYR A 286 -8.28 0.97 -9.91
N ALA A 287 -7.63 0.66 -11.03
CA ALA A 287 -6.69 -0.44 -11.13
C ALA A 287 -5.25 0.09 -10.98
N TYR A 288 -4.32 -0.74 -10.51
CA TYR A 288 -2.93 -0.34 -10.30
C TYR A 288 -1.94 -1.31 -10.91
N LEU A 289 -1.20 -0.84 -11.92
CA LEU A 289 -0.07 -1.57 -12.48
C LEU A 289 1.16 -1.29 -11.62
N VAL A 290 1.70 -2.32 -10.99
CA VAL A 290 2.89 -2.25 -10.13
C VAL A 290 4.02 -3.02 -10.78
N LYS A 291 5.18 -2.40 -10.96
CA LYS A 291 6.34 -2.96 -11.65
C LYS A 291 7.58 -2.89 -10.78
N ASP A 292 8.33 -3.99 -10.70
CA ASP A 292 9.71 -4.05 -10.23
C ASP A 292 10.65 -3.60 -11.35
N ASP A 293 11.37 -2.51 -11.14
CA ASP A 293 12.26 -1.93 -12.15
C ASP A 293 13.47 -2.83 -12.49
N LYS A 294 13.89 -3.69 -11.56
CA LYS A 294 15.06 -4.55 -11.77
C LYS A 294 14.80 -5.66 -12.77
N THR A 295 13.65 -6.31 -12.64
CA THR A 295 13.28 -7.50 -13.42
C THR A 295 12.29 -7.19 -14.53
N ASN A 296 11.66 -6.01 -14.48
CA ASN A 296 10.43 -5.67 -15.19
C ASN A 296 9.22 -6.52 -14.81
N ASP A 297 9.31 -7.40 -13.81
CA ASP A 297 8.16 -8.17 -13.33
C ASP A 297 7.09 -7.21 -12.80
N ALA A 298 5.85 -7.46 -13.18
CA ALA A 298 4.73 -6.59 -12.86
C ALA A 298 3.49 -7.37 -12.47
N VAL A 299 2.66 -6.74 -11.64
CA VAL A 299 1.30 -7.20 -11.33
C VAL A 299 0.30 -6.10 -11.61
N ILE A 300 -0.92 -6.50 -11.96
CA ILE A 300 -2.06 -5.59 -12.08
C ILE A 300 -3.03 -5.84 -10.93
N ILE A 301 -3.35 -4.80 -10.17
CA ILE A 301 -4.25 -4.86 -9.03
C ILE A 301 -5.65 -4.41 -9.46
N ASP A 302 -6.67 -5.20 -9.11
CA ASP A 302 -8.10 -4.94 -9.34
C ASP A 302 -8.49 -4.54 -10.79
N PRO A 303 -8.14 -5.32 -11.84
CA PRO A 303 -8.37 -4.97 -13.24
C PRO A 303 -9.81 -5.23 -13.72
N ALA A 304 -10.80 -4.61 -13.07
CA ALA A 304 -12.20 -4.94 -13.28
C ALA A 304 -12.81 -4.51 -14.62
N ASN A 305 -12.19 -3.54 -15.31
CA ASN A 305 -12.65 -3.08 -16.63
C ASN A 305 -11.60 -3.36 -17.75
N PRO A 306 -11.59 -4.57 -18.34
CA PRO A 306 -10.63 -4.94 -19.39
C PRO A 306 -10.59 -3.96 -20.58
N SER A 307 -11.70 -3.31 -20.95
CA SER A 307 -11.70 -2.38 -22.09
C SER A 307 -10.77 -1.17 -21.90
N GLU A 308 -10.53 -0.75 -20.66
CA GLU A 308 -9.63 0.35 -20.30
C GLU A 308 -8.26 -0.15 -19.84
N VAL A 309 -8.20 -1.32 -19.19
CA VAL A 309 -6.95 -1.88 -18.64
C VAL A 309 -6.14 -2.64 -19.69
N THR A 310 -6.77 -3.47 -20.52
CA THR A 310 -6.10 -4.31 -21.53
C THR A 310 -5.22 -3.48 -22.48
N PRO A 311 -5.65 -2.33 -23.05
CA PRO A 311 -4.81 -1.56 -23.96
C PRO A 311 -3.51 -1.06 -23.30
N VAL A 312 -3.56 -0.71 -22.01
CA VAL A 312 -2.39 -0.26 -21.25
C VAL A 312 -1.40 -1.42 -21.08
N LEU A 313 -1.91 -2.58 -20.63
CA LEU A 313 -1.07 -3.77 -20.42
C LEU A 313 -0.49 -4.31 -21.73
N GLN A 314 -1.31 -4.43 -22.79
CA GLN A 314 -0.83 -4.89 -24.09
C GLN A 314 0.29 -4.01 -24.64
N LYS A 315 0.18 -2.69 -24.49
CA LYS A 315 1.23 -1.77 -24.92
C LYS A 315 2.53 -2.01 -24.16
N ALA A 316 2.46 -2.07 -22.83
CA ALA A 316 3.63 -2.25 -21.96
C ALA A 316 4.29 -3.63 -22.12
N ILE A 317 3.50 -4.68 -22.31
CA ILE A 317 4.01 -6.04 -22.59
C ILE A 317 4.71 -6.06 -23.94
N LYS A 318 4.09 -5.50 -24.99
CA LYS A 318 4.66 -5.50 -26.36
C LYS A 318 5.95 -4.70 -26.46
N SER A 319 6.10 -3.62 -25.69
CA SER A 319 7.34 -2.83 -25.68
C SER A 319 8.45 -3.44 -24.82
N GLY A 320 8.17 -4.53 -24.09
CA GLY A 320 9.10 -5.12 -23.13
C GLY A 320 9.30 -4.28 -21.86
N GLU A 321 8.44 -3.28 -21.63
CA GLU A 321 8.48 -2.44 -20.42
C GLU A 321 8.07 -3.21 -19.17
N ILE A 322 7.24 -4.24 -19.32
CA ILE A 322 6.81 -5.12 -18.23
C ILE A 322 6.81 -6.60 -18.65
N ASN A 323 7.05 -7.47 -17.67
CA ASN A 323 6.72 -8.88 -17.67
C ASN A 323 5.56 -9.10 -16.69
N LEU A 324 4.32 -9.23 -17.19
CA LEU A 324 3.16 -9.37 -16.31
C LEU A 324 3.13 -10.79 -15.70
N THR A 325 3.31 -10.89 -14.37
CA THR A 325 3.44 -12.16 -13.66
C THR A 325 2.17 -12.59 -12.93
N ALA A 326 1.32 -11.65 -12.52
CA ALA A 326 0.07 -11.95 -11.83
C ALA A 326 -1.00 -10.84 -11.96
N ILE A 327 -2.25 -11.24 -11.84
CA ILE A 327 -3.35 -10.38 -11.41
C ILE A 327 -3.45 -10.49 -9.89
N VAL A 328 -3.63 -9.36 -9.22
CA VAL A 328 -3.81 -9.29 -7.77
C VAL A 328 -5.17 -8.67 -7.48
N ASN A 329 -5.98 -9.27 -6.62
CA ASN A 329 -7.26 -8.71 -6.22
C ASN A 329 -7.30 -8.39 -4.73
N THR A 330 -7.98 -7.31 -4.38
CA THR A 330 -8.25 -6.94 -3.00
C THR A 330 -9.43 -7.73 -2.43
N HIS A 331 -10.51 -7.89 -3.20
CA HIS A 331 -11.72 -8.61 -2.80
C HIS A 331 -12.58 -9.03 -4.01
N HIS A 332 -13.65 -9.79 -3.77
CA HIS A 332 -14.43 -10.43 -4.82
C HIS A 332 -15.44 -9.54 -5.58
N HIS A 333 -15.75 -8.33 -5.12
CA HIS A 333 -16.75 -7.51 -5.79
C HIS A 333 -16.40 -7.32 -7.28
N TRP A 334 -17.46 -7.27 -8.10
CA TRP A 334 -17.33 -7.31 -9.55
C TRP A 334 -16.51 -6.15 -10.10
N ASP A 335 -16.59 -4.97 -9.50
CA ASP A 335 -15.85 -3.78 -9.86
C ASP A 335 -14.37 -3.79 -9.41
N HIS A 336 -13.90 -4.92 -8.86
CA HIS A 336 -12.49 -5.21 -8.56
C HIS A 336 -11.99 -6.51 -9.24
N ALA A 337 -12.73 -7.60 -9.10
CA ALA A 337 -12.32 -8.92 -9.60
C ALA A 337 -13.04 -9.37 -10.88
N GLY A 338 -14.11 -8.68 -11.31
CA GLY A 338 -14.98 -9.13 -12.41
C GLY A 338 -14.35 -9.06 -13.81
N GLY A 339 -13.15 -8.50 -13.94
CA GLY A 339 -12.40 -8.43 -15.20
C GLY A 339 -11.35 -9.53 -15.37
N ASN A 340 -11.10 -10.35 -14.35
CA ASN A 340 -9.93 -11.24 -14.29
C ASN A 340 -9.84 -12.21 -15.47
N LYS A 341 -10.89 -13.01 -15.70
CA LYS A 341 -10.87 -14.02 -16.78
C LYS A 341 -10.79 -13.38 -18.15
N LYS A 342 -11.62 -12.35 -18.37
CA LYS A 342 -11.65 -11.62 -19.65
C LYS A 342 -10.30 -10.96 -19.95
N LEU A 343 -9.60 -10.45 -18.93
CA LEU A 343 -8.25 -9.90 -19.08
C LEU A 343 -7.24 -10.98 -19.48
N GLN A 344 -7.28 -12.16 -18.86
CA GLN A 344 -6.43 -13.29 -19.27
C GLN A 344 -6.66 -13.68 -20.73
N ASP A 345 -7.92 -13.82 -21.14
CA ASP A 345 -8.32 -14.17 -22.50
C ASP A 345 -7.84 -13.11 -23.52
N GLU A 346 -8.08 -11.82 -23.24
CA GLU A 346 -7.68 -10.71 -24.14
C GLU A 346 -6.17 -10.51 -24.25
N LEU A 347 -5.40 -10.94 -23.23
CA LEU A 347 -3.94 -10.91 -23.23
C LEU A 347 -3.32 -12.21 -23.76
N GLY A 348 -4.10 -13.29 -23.93
CA GLY A 348 -3.59 -14.62 -24.25
C GLY A 348 -2.71 -15.22 -23.14
N LEU A 349 -3.02 -14.91 -21.88
CA LEU A 349 -2.28 -15.30 -20.68
C LEU A 349 -3.11 -16.20 -19.76
N ASP A 350 -3.69 -17.27 -20.30
CA ASP A 350 -4.63 -18.18 -19.60
C ASP A 350 -4.09 -18.82 -18.32
N LYS A 351 -2.76 -18.83 -18.13
CA LYS A 351 -2.08 -19.39 -16.95
C LYS A 351 -1.54 -18.33 -15.99
N LEU A 352 -1.85 -17.05 -16.23
CA LEU A 352 -1.41 -15.96 -15.36
C LEU A 352 -1.95 -16.19 -13.95
N ALA A 353 -1.10 -16.12 -12.93
CA ALA A 353 -1.54 -16.32 -11.57
C ALA A 353 -2.54 -15.23 -11.17
N ILE A 354 -3.63 -15.62 -10.51
CA ILE A 354 -4.57 -14.70 -9.87
C ILE A 354 -4.41 -14.87 -8.36
N ILE A 355 -3.97 -13.82 -7.68
CA ILE A 355 -3.68 -13.81 -6.24
C ILE A 355 -4.68 -12.89 -5.56
N GLY A 356 -5.49 -13.39 -4.63
CA GLY A 356 -6.57 -12.58 -4.09
C GLY A 356 -7.34 -13.23 -2.95
N GLY A 357 -8.42 -12.57 -2.55
CA GLY A 357 -9.46 -13.16 -1.72
C GLY A 357 -9.98 -14.47 -2.32
N LYS A 358 -10.39 -15.39 -1.44
CA LYS A 358 -10.80 -16.75 -1.82
C LYS A 358 -12.00 -16.79 -2.77
N ASP A 359 -12.80 -15.73 -2.80
CA ASP A 359 -14.04 -15.64 -3.58
C ASP A 359 -13.85 -14.82 -4.87
N CYS A 360 -12.64 -14.29 -5.14
CA CYS A 360 -12.33 -13.55 -6.37
C CYS A 360 -12.43 -14.43 -7.63
N GLU A 361 -12.87 -13.84 -8.74
CA GLU A 361 -13.01 -14.56 -10.01
C GLU A 361 -11.68 -15.16 -10.47
N GLY A 362 -11.63 -16.50 -10.61
CA GLY A 362 -10.47 -17.19 -11.16
C GLY A 362 -9.26 -17.25 -10.22
N VAL A 363 -9.42 -16.92 -8.94
CA VAL A 363 -8.31 -16.95 -7.97
C VAL A 363 -7.59 -18.31 -7.96
N THR A 364 -6.27 -18.24 -8.03
CA THR A 364 -5.37 -19.41 -8.06
C THR A 364 -4.58 -19.57 -6.76
N ARG A 365 -4.42 -18.48 -5.99
CA ARG A 365 -3.71 -18.47 -4.71
C ARG A 365 -4.31 -17.43 -3.77
N THR A 366 -4.61 -17.83 -2.54
CA THR A 366 -5.01 -16.94 -1.46
C THR A 366 -3.98 -17.03 -0.33
N PRO A 367 -3.06 -16.05 -0.22
CA PRO A 367 -2.09 -16.01 0.86
C PRO A 367 -2.79 -15.81 2.22
N GLY A 368 -2.26 -16.42 3.27
CA GLY A 368 -2.74 -16.19 4.64
C GLY A 368 -2.45 -14.78 5.16
N HIS A 369 -3.14 -14.36 6.22
CA HIS A 369 -2.85 -13.08 6.87
C HIS A 369 -1.38 -13.03 7.34
N GLY A 370 -0.67 -11.97 6.95
CA GLY A 370 0.74 -11.76 7.24
C GLY A 370 1.71 -12.52 6.33
N GLU A 371 1.22 -13.41 5.47
CA GLU A 371 2.05 -14.14 4.51
C GLU A 371 2.71 -13.17 3.54
N SER A 372 3.99 -13.42 3.24
CA SER A 372 4.79 -12.56 2.36
C SER A 372 5.27 -13.31 1.12
N PHE A 373 5.32 -12.61 0.00
CA PHE A 373 5.90 -13.08 -1.26
C PHE A 373 6.59 -11.91 -1.96
N LYS A 374 7.10 -12.12 -3.17
CA LYS A 374 7.79 -11.07 -3.94
C LYS A 374 7.18 -10.90 -5.32
N ILE A 375 7.31 -9.69 -5.85
CA ILE A 375 7.17 -9.38 -7.28
C ILE A 375 8.58 -9.03 -7.77
N GLY A 376 9.08 -9.80 -8.75
CA GLY A 376 10.48 -9.69 -9.17
C GLY A 376 11.46 -9.93 -8.02
N GLU A 377 12.56 -9.16 -8.04
CA GLU A 377 13.61 -9.25 -7.03
C GLU A 377 13.50 -8.16 -5.96
N GLY A 378 12.94 -7.00 -6.34
CA GLY A 378 12.90 -5.78 -5.53
C GLY A 378 11.73 -5.66 -4.57
N ILE A 379 10.52 -6.07 -4.98
CA ILE A 379 9.29 -5.73 -4.26
C ILE A 379 8.90 -6.86 -3.31
N ALA A 380 8.95 -6.60 -2.00
CA ALA A 380 8.38 -7.47 -0.98
C ALA A 380 6.88 -7.13 -0.80
N VAL A 381 6.02 -8.14 -0.85
CA VAL A 381 4.57 -8.00 -0.68
C VAL A 381 4.14 -8.76 0.55
N LYS A 382 3.30 -8.16 1.39
CA LYS A 382 2.67 -8.76 2.56
C LYS A 382 1.16 -8.68 2.44
N ALA A 383 0.48 -9.82 2.57
CA ALA A 383 -0.97 -9.92 2.60
C ALA A 383 -1.51 -9.49 3.97
N LEU A 384 -2.41 -8.53 4.03
CA LEU A 384 -3.05 -8.08 5.26
C LEU A 384 -4.55 -8.30 5.14
N HIS A 385 -5.05 -9.39 5.70
CA HIS A 385 -6.50 -9.64 5.72
C HIS A 385 -7.21 -8.59 6.56
N THR A 386 -8.24 -7.98 5.98
CA THR A 386 -9.02 -6.88 6.56
C THR A 386 -10.52 -7.13 6.34
N PRO A 387 -11.07 -8.25 6.87
CA PRO A 387 -12.47 -8.58 6.69
C PRO A 387 -13.35 -7.48 7.27
N CYS A 388 -14.32 -7.00 6.49
CA CYS A 388 -15.46 -6.20 6.96
C CYS A 388 -16.32 -5.77 5.76
N HIS A 389 -15.71 -5.08 4.79
CA HIS A 389 -16.39 -4.68 3.56
C HIS A 389 -16.89 -5.92 2.83
N THR A 390 -15.97 -6.84 2.56
CA THR A 390 -16.25 -8.26 2.33
C THR A 390 -15.44 -9.09 3.32
N GLN A 391 -15.81 -10.36 3.48
CA GLN A 391 -15.10 -11.30 4.34
C GLN A 391 -13.78 -11.80 3.73
N ASP A 392 -13.60 -11.64 2.42
CA ASP A 392 -12.39 -12.03 1.70
C ASP A 392 -11.42 -10.86 1.41
N SER A 393 -11.68 -9.67 1.96
CA SER A 393 -10.85 -8.48 1.79
C SER A 393 -9.39 -8.68 2.25
N ILE A 394 -8.45 -8.38 1.35
CA ILE A 394 -7.01 -8.33 1.58
C ILE A 394 -6.45 -6.99 1.13
N CYS A 395 -5.76 -6.29 2.04
CA CYS A 395 -4.91 -5.16 1.70
C CYS A 395 -3.48 -5.65 1.40
N TRP A 396 -2.84 -5.07 0.39
CA TRP A 396 -1.49 -5.47 -0.06
C TRP A 396 -0.47 -4.41 0.34
N PHE A 397 0.32 -4.70 1.38
CA PHE A 397 1.43 -3.85 1.77
C PHE A 397 2.68 -4.23 0.97
N MET A 398 3.23 -3.28 0.22
CA MET A 398 4.39 -3.51 -0.65
C MET A 398 5.55 -2.60 -0.26
N GLN A 399 6.77 -3.15 -0.30
CA GLN A 399 8.00 -2.44 0.04
C GLN A 399 9.08 -2.69 -1.00
N ASP A 400 9.76 -1.61 -1.39
CA ASP A 400 10.96 -1.65 -2.21
C ASP A 400 11.97 -0.60 -1.71
N GLY A 401 13.03 -1.08 -1.07
CA GLY A 401 13.96 -0.24 -0.31
C GLY A 401 13.22 0.59 0.75
N ASP A 402 13.33 1.91 0.67
CA ASP A 402 12.66 2.85 1.58
C ASP A 402 11.19 3.11 1.22
N GLN A 403 10.77 2.79 -0.02
CA GLN A 403 9.40 3.00 -0.47
C GLN A 403 8.45 1.99 0.15
N LYS A 404 7.33 2.49 0.67
CA LYS A 404 6.28 1.68 1.32
C LYS A 404 4.94 2.15 0.81
N VAL A 405 4.12 1.21 0.33
CA VAL A 405 2.77 1.50 -0.14
C VAL A 405 1.81 0.44 0.37
N VAL A 406 0.53 0.78 0.42
CA VAL A 406 -0.54 -0.18 0.69
C VAL A 406 -1.70 0.03 -0.27
N PHE A 407 -2.09 -1.06 -0.94
CA PHE A 407 -3.29 -1.11 -1.76
C PHE A 407 -4.43 -1.63 -0.88
N THR A 408 -5.45 -0.80 -0.67
CA THR A 408 -6.43 -1.02 0.40
C THR A 408 -7.79 -1.49 -0.08
N GLY A 409 -7.98 -1.56 -1.41
CA GLY A 409 -9.28 -1.81 -2.02
C GLY A 409 -10.34 -0.94 -1.36
N ASP A 410 -11.39 -1.60 -0.88
CA ASP A 410 -12.53 -0.94 -0.26
C ASP A 410 -12.49 -1.01 1.27
N THR A 411 -11.36 -1.37 1.86
CA THR A 411 -11.21 -1.31 3.33
C THR A 411 -11.00 0.15 3.78
N LEU A 412 -9.97 0.80 3.24
CA LEU A 412 -9.57 2.18 3.56
C LEU A 412 -9.62 3.03 2.30
N PHE A 413 -10.35 4.14 2.36
CA PHE A 413 -10.32 5.22 1.37
C PHE A 413 -9.62 6.44 1.95
N ILE A 414 -9.19 7.37 1.09
CA ILE A 414 -8.68 8.65 1.59
C ILE A 414 -9.80 9.35 2.37
N SER A 415 -9.57 9.56 3.66
CA SER A 415 -10.53 10.12 4.62
C SER A 415 -11.87 9.36 4.77
N GLY A 416 -11.92 8.08 4.36
CA GLY A 416 -13.12 7.24 4.47
C GLY A 416 -12.81 5.76 4.70
N CYS A 417 -13.85 4.92 4.68
CA CYS A 417 -13.75 3.47 4.69
C CYS A 417 -14.87 2.86 3.85
N GLY A 418 -14.76 1.57 3.50
CA GLY A 418 -15.85 0.85 2.85
C GLY A 418 -17.09 0.73 3.73
N LYS A 419 -18.23 0.55 3.08
CA LYS A 419 -19.46 0.11 3.76
C LYS A 419 -19.29 -1.32 4.27
N PHE A 420 -19.91 -1.64 5.40
CA PHE A 420 -19.80 -2.95 6.05
C PHE A 420 -20.86 -3.89 5.47
N PHE A 421 -20.67 -4.35 4.23
CA PHE A 421 -21.67 -5.20 3.58
C PHE A 421 -21.73 -6.60 4.20
N GLU A 422 -20.57 -7.17 4.53
CA GLU A 422 -20.48 -8.54 5.03
C GLU A 422 -19.90 -8.63 6.45
N GLY A 423 -19.68 -7.49 7.09
CA GLY A 423 -19.04 -7.42 8.39
C GLY A 423 -19.64 -6.36 9.30
N ASN A 424 -18.90 -6.02 10.35
CA ASN A 424 -19.38 -5.15 11.42
C ASN A 424 -18.35 -4.10 11.85
N ALA A 425 -18.75 -3.22 12.78
CA ALA A 425 -17.92 -2.13 13.26
C ALA A 425 -16.66 -2.60 14.01
N GLU A 426 -16.72 -3.74 14.71
CA GLU A 426 -15.56 -4.32 15.40
C GLU A 426 -14.51 -4.79 14.38
N GLU A 427 -14.96 -5.45 13.33
CA GLU A 427 -14.12 -5.88 12.22
C GLU A 427 -13.48 -4.69 11.49
N MET A 428 -14.25 -3.66 11.12
CA MET A 428 -13.68 -2.47 10.49
C MET A 428 -12.70 -1.75 11.42
N HIS A 429 -13.02 -1.62 12.71
CA HIS A 429 -12.11 -1.03 13.68
C HIS A 429 -10.80 -1.83 13.78
N SER A 430 -10.88 -3.16 13.79
CA SER A 430 -9.69 -4.03 13.75
C SER A 430 -8.89 -3.86 12.44
N ALA A 431 -9.56 -3.80 11.29
CA ALA A 431 -8.92 -3.59 10.00
C ALA A 431 -8.18 -2.25 9.94
N LEU A 432 -8.85 -1.14 10.28
CA LEU A 432 -8.27 0.19 10.17
C LEU A 432 -7.30 0.51 11.31
N ASN A 433 -7.74 0.35 12.56
CA ASN A 433 -7.04 0.90 13.73
C ASN A 433 -6.07 -0.08 14.39
N LYS A 434 -6.12 -1.38 14.04
CA LYS A 434 -5.14 -2.37 14.52
C LYS A 434 -4.24 -2.83 13.38
N THR A 435 -4.81 -3.25 12.25
CA THR A 435 -4.04 -3.81 11.14
C THR A 435 -3.36 -2.72 10.32
N LEU A 436 -4.10 -1.84 9.66
CA LEU A 436 -3.53 -0.81 8.78
C LEU A 436 -2.81 0.29 9.55
N ALA A 437 -3.33 0.71 10.71
CA ALA A 437 -2.66 1.69 11.57
C ALA A 437 -1.32 1.19 12.16
N SER A 438 -1.06 -0.13 12.16
CA SER A 438 0.24 -0.68 12.59
C SER A 438 1.34 -0.52 11.52
N LEU A 439 0.98 -0.17 10.28
CA LEU A 439 1.94 0.10 9.24
C LEU A 439 2.74 1.38 9.53
N PRO A 440 3.98 1.50 9.00
CA PRO A 440 4.76 2.72 9.12
C PRO A 440 3.99 3.95 8.61
N ASP A 441 4.09 5.06 9.34
CA ASP A 441 3.35 6.29 9.02
C ASP A 441 3.66 6.85 7.63
N ASP A 442 4.84 6.57 7.07
CA ASP A 442 5.25 6.99 5.73
C ASP A 442 4.73 6.08 4.61
N THR A 443 3.89 5.09 4.92
CA THR A 443 3.28 4.18 3.94
C THR A 443 2.22 4.91 3.12
N VAL A 444 2.42 5.01 1.81
CA VAL A 444 1.50 5.68 0.87
C VAL A 444 0.27 4.80 0.59
N VAL A 445 -0.92 5.42 0.57
CA VAL A 445 -2.21 4.71 0.42
C VAL A 445 -2.72 4.77 -1.02
N PHE A 446 -3.14 3.61 -1.54
CA PHE A 446 -3.77 3.43 -2.85
C PHE A 446 -5.15 2.75 -2.69
N PRO A 447 -6.25 3.53 -2.64
CA PRO A 447 -7.61 3.04 -2.44
C PRO A 447 -8.23 2.41 -3.70
N GLY A 448 -9.35 1.70 -3.54
CA GLY A 448 -10.14 1.16 -4.65
C GLY A 448 -10.87 2.23 -5.49
N HIS A 449 -11.26 3.35 -4.87
CA HIS A 449 -12.12 4.37 -5.49
C HIS A 449 -11.65 5.81 -5.23
N GLU A 450 -12.02 6.72 -6.14
CA GLU A 450 -11.89 8.18 -5.97
C GLU A 450 -13.11 8.77 -5.25
N TYR A 451 -13.20 8.52 -3.94
CA TYR A 451 -14.24 9.07 -3.06
C TYR A 451 -13.76 10.22 -2.17
N THR A 452 -12.55 10.72 -2.39
CA THR A 452 -11.90 11.64 -1.45
C THR A 452 -12.70 12.92 -1.23
N LYS A 453 -13.32 13.47 -2.28
CA LYS A 453 -14.11 14.70 -2.20
C LYS A 453 -15.38 14.55 -1.36
N SER A 454 -16.09 13.42 -1.48
CA SER A 454 -17.27 13.14 -0.64
C SER A 454 -16.85 12.78 0.79
N ASN A 455 -15.80 11.98 0.93
CA ASN A 455 -15.25 11.57 2.23
C ASN A 455 -14.78 12.76 3.06
N VAL A 456 -14.02 13.69 2.49
CA VAL A 456 -13.53 14.87 3.22
C VAL A 456 -14.66 15.83 3.58
N LYS A 457 -15.70 15.93 2.73
CA LYS A 457 -16.92 16.70 3.06
C LYS A 457 -17.63 16.12 4.28
N PHE A 458 -17.73 14.79 4.38
CA PHE A 458 -18.26 14.14 5.57
C PHE A 458 -17.35 14.34 6.78
N ALA A 459 -16.04 14.13 6.63
CA ALA A 459 -15.06 14.33 7.70
C ALA A 459 -15.14 15.74 8.28
N ALA A 460 -15.22 16.78 7.44
CA ALA A 460 -15.37 18.18 7.85
C ALA A 460 -16.67 18.49 8.60
N SER A 461 -17.71 17.66 8.45
CA SER A 461 -18.95 17.77 9.22
C SER A 461 -18.86 17.15 10.62
N VAL A 462 -17.90 16.23 10.83
CA VAL A 462 -17.69 15.51 12.09
C VAL A 462 -16.55 16.12 12.92
N LEU A 463 -15.43 16.44 12.27
CA LEU A 463 -14.22 16.95 12.91
C LEU A 463 -13.65 18.10 12.07
N GLN A 464 -13.34 19.24 12.70
CA GLN A 464 -12.74 20.38 12.00
C GLN A 464 -11.32 20.61 12.50
N ASN A 465 -10.33 20.15 11.73
CA ASN A 465 -8.93 20.37 12.02
C ASN A 465 -8.14 20.79 10.77
N GLU A 466 -6.90 21.23 10.97
CA GLU A 466 -6.01 21.69 9.90
C GLU A 466 -5.76 20.61 8.83
N ALA A 467 -5.70 19.33 9.22
CA ALA A 467 -5.46 18.22 8.30
C ALA A 467 -6.63 18.01 7.33
N ILE A 468 -7.87 18.05 7.82
CA ILE A 468 -9.08 17.94 7.02
C ILE A 468 -9.23 19.14 6.08
N GLN A 469 -8.91 20.36 6.55
CA GLN A 469 -8.93 21.56 5.70
C GLN A 469 -7.92 21.47 4.55
N LYS A 470 -6.70 21.00 4.83
CA LYS A 470 -5.67 20.76 3.80
C LYS A 470 -6.11 19.70 2.81
N LEU A 471 -6.68 18.60 3.28
CA LEU A 471 -7.22 17.56 2.41
C LEU A 471 -8.37 18.09 1.54
N GLN A 472 -9.28 18.88 2.11
CA GLN A 472 -10.41 19.43 1.38
C GLN A 472 -9.93 20.33 0.24
N ALA A 473 -9.01 21.26 0.54
CA ALA A 473 -8.39 22.10 -0.47
C ALA A 473 -7.65 21.27 -1.54
N PHE A 474 -6.98 20.18 -1.15
CA PHE A 474 -6.34 19.28 -2.10
C PHE A 474 -7.35 18.60 -3.01
N ALA A 475 -8.42 18.02 -2.46
CA ALA A 475 -9.46 17.31 -3.21
C ALA A 475 -10.27 18.24 -4.13
N GLU A 476 -10.43 19.51 -3.78
CA GLU A 476 -11.08 20.50 -4.65
C GLU A 476 -10.24 20.88 -5.86
N ASN A 477 -8.91 20.79 -5.74
CA ASN A 477 -7.96 21.20 -6.78
C ASN A 477 -7.34 20.04 -7.58
N ASN A 478 -7.69 18.79 -7.25
CA ASN A 478 -7.14 17.60 -7.91
C ASN A 478 -8.26 16.64 -8.29
N LYS A 479 -8.21 16.10 -9.51
CA LYS A 479 -9.15 15.08 -9.98
C LYS A 479 -8.86 13.68 -9.43
N GLU A 480 -7.60 13.44 -9.08
CA GLU A 480 -7.06 12.16 -8.65
C GLU A 480 -6.22 12.39 -7.38
N THR A 481 -6.47 11.58 -6.36
CA THR A 481 -5.93 11.75 -5.01
C THR A 481 -5.20 10.52 -4.47
N GLN A 482 -5.34 9.37 -5.13
CA GLN A 482 -4.62 8.14 -4.84
C GLN A 482 -3.10 8.33 -4.90
N GLY A 483 -2.37 7.68 -3.98
CA GLY A 483 -0.92 7.76 -3.94
C GLY A 483 -0.36 9.12 -3.47
N LYS A 484 -1.19 9.99 -2.87
CA LYS A 484 -0.78 11.33 -2.38
C LYS A 484 -0.71 11.44 -0.86
N PHE A 485 -1.41 10.56 -0.16
CA PHE A 485 -1.52 10.55 1.30
C PHE A 485 -0.98 9.26 1.88
N THR A 486 -0.57 9.33 3.14
CA THR A 486 0.04 8.22 3.86
C THR A 486 -0.85 7.71 4.99
N ILE A 487 -0.55 6.54 5.54
CA ILE A 487 -1.18 6.04 6.77
C ILE A 487 -1.06 7.07 7.91
N GLY A 488 0.09 7.76 8.01
CA GLY A 488 0.30 8.83 8.98
C GLY A 488 -0.59 10.06 8.74
N ASP A 489 -0.98 10.33 7.50
CA ASP A 489 -1.95 11.38 7.18
C ASP A 489 -3.38 10.94 7.47
N GLU A 490 -3.76 9.72 7.11
CA GLU A 490 -5.09 9.17 7.41
C GLU A 490 -5.37 9.18 8.92
N LYS A 491 -4.37 8.85 9.75
CA LYS A 491 -4.47 8.99 11.22
C LYS A 491 -4.78 10.42 11.69
N LYS A 492 -4.57 11.45 10.86
CA LYS A 492 -4.83 12.88 11.17
C LYS A 492 -6.17 13.39 10.66
N HIS A 493 -6.66 12.90 9.51
CA HIS A 493 -7.86 13.44 8.87
C HIS A 493 -8.99 12.44 8.64
N ASN A 494 -8.74 11.13 8.71
CA ASN A 494 -9.77 10.11 8.54
C ASN A 494 -10.49 9.85 9.86
N VAL A 495 -11.78 10.21 9.90
CA VAL A 495 -12.61 10.08 11.11
C VAL A 495 -12.77 8.63 11.58
N PHE A 496 -12.68 7.65 10.67
CA PHE A 496 -12.77 6.22 11.00
C PHE A 496 -11.46 5.66 11.59
N MET A 497 -10.33 6.34 11.36
CA MET A 497 -9.04 6.03 11.99
C MET A 497 -8.78 6.83 13.28
N ARG A 498 -9.77 7.62 13.71
CA ARG A 498 -9.68 8.54 14.85
C ARG A 498 -10.80 8.32 15.86
N VAL A 499 -11.37 7.12 15.90
CA VAL A 499 -12.53 6.79 16.76
C VAL A 499 -12.25 6.93 18.27
N GLU A 500 -10.99 7.04 18.67
CA GLU A 500 -10.56 7.35 20.05
C GLU A 500 -10.38 8.85 20.31
N ASP A 501 -10.52 9.70 19.30
CA ASP A 501 -10.39 11.15 19.44
C ASP A 501 -11.55 11.70 20.30
N PRO A 502 -11.25 12.46 21.38
CA PRO A 502 -12.28 13.02 22.26
C PRO A 502 -13.34 13.85 21.53
N GLU A 503 -12.97 14.53 20.44
CA GLU A 503 -13.93 15.31 19.65
C GLU A 503 -14.88 14.41 18.86
N ILE A 504 -14.38 13.30 18.30
CA ILE A 504 -15.22 12.31 17.62
C ILE A 504 -16.16 11.62 18.61
N GLN A 505 -15.66 11.25 19.78
CA GLN A 505 -16.47 10.71 20.88
C GLN A 505 -17.57 11.70 21.33
N ARG A 506 -17.24 12.99 21.43
CA ARG A 506 -18.20 14.04 21.76
C ARG A 506 -19.29 14.20 20.69
N VAL A 507 -18.93 14.15 19.42
CA VAL A 507 -19.87 14.30 18.30
C VAL A 507 -20.77 13.08 18.14
N THR A 508 -20.24 11.88 18.36
CA THR A 508 -20.98 10.62 18.25
C THR A 508 -21.79 10.29 19.52
N GLY A 509 -21.38 10.81 20.68
CA GLY A 509 -21.99 10.49 21.97
C GLY A 509 -21.59 9.12 22.52
N GLU A 510 -20.56 8.49 21.94
CA GLU A 510 -20.01 7.20 22.36
C GLU A 510 -18.62 7.40 22.97
N SER A 511 -18.27 6.62 23.98
CA SER A 511 -16.97 6.69 24.69
C SER A 511 -16.02 5.56 24.33
N GLU A 512 -16.52 4.52 23.66
CA GLU A 512 -15.75 3.37 23.21
C GLU A 512 -15.66 3.40 21.68
N PRO A 513 -14.50 3.04 21.08
CA PRO A 513 -14.31 2.95 19.63
C PRO A 513 -15.33 2.05 18.92
N VAL A 514 -15.78 1.01 19.62
CA VAL A 514 -16.82 0.09 19.19
C VAL A 514 -17.87 0.07 20.29
N SER A 515 -19.05 0.65 20.03
CA SER A 515 -20.13 0.61 21.01
C SER A 515 -20.69 -0.82 21.07
N PRO A 516 -20.73 -1.47 22.26
CA PRO A 516 -21.47 -2.70 22.42
C PRO A 516 -22.94 -2.38 22.14
N ALA A 517 -23.52 -3.03 21.12
CA ALA A 517 -24.85 -2.75 20.63
C ALA A 517 -25.84 -2.41 21.77
N LYS A 518 -26.22 -1.13 21.89
CA LYS A 518 -27.36 -0.73 22.72
C LYS A 518 -28.60 -1.34 22.07
N ARG A 519 -28.99 -2.56 22.46
CA ARG A 519 -30.41 -2.94 22.43
C ARG A 519 -31.12 -1.92 23.30
N LYS A 520 -31.72 -0.89 22.69
CA LYS A 520 -32.60 0.04 23.42
C LYS A 520 -33.72 -0.80 24.06
N PRO A 521 -33.86 -0.82 25.39
CA PRO A 521 -35.08 -1.29 26.03
C PRO A 521 -36.18 -0.27 25.71
N PRO A 522 -37.44 -0.70 25.47
CA PRO A 522 -38.54 0.24 25.29
C PRO A 522 -38.77 0.99 26.60
N THR A 523 -38.50 2.30 26.62
CA THR A 523 -38.84 3.16 27.76
C THR A 523 -40.35 3.27 27.85
N GLN A 524 -40.93 2.66 28.89
CA GLN A 524 -42.32 2.86 29.30
C GLN A 524 -42.56 4.33 29.66
N LYS A 525 -43.53 4.95 28.97
CA LYS A 525 -44.34 6.05 29.51
C LYS A 525 -45.76 5.53 29.78
N PRO A 526 -46.46 6.06 30.79
CA PRO A 526 -47.63 5.42 31.36
C PRO A 526 -48.84 5.46 30.43
N SER A 527 -49.72 4.50 30.66
CA SER A 527 -50.91 4.13 29.90
C SER A 527 -51.86 5.28 29.55
N SER A 528 -52.18 5.42 28.26
CA SER A 528 -53.52 5.77 27.80
C SER A 528 -53.77 5.24 26.38
N SER A 529 -54.63 4.22 26.30
CA SER A 529 -55.49 3.79 25.18
C SER A 529 -54.89 3.62 23.76
N THR A 530 -54.82 2.35 23.34
CA THR A 530 -55.12 1.80 22.00
C THR A 530 -55.11 2.76 20.80
N THR A 531 -54.15 2.60 19.88
CA THR A 531 -54.32 2.61 18.40
C THR A 531 -52.99 2.30 17.70
N ASP A 532 -53.07 1.68 16.52
CA ASP A 532 -52.01 1.06 15.71
C ASP A 532 -50.69 1.85 15.52
N ILE A 533 -49.57 1.12 15.50
CA ILE A 533 -48.28 1.61 14.97
C ILE A 533 -48.40 1.66 13.43
N PRO A 534 -48.20 2.80 12.74
CA PRO A 534 -48.33 2.86 11.29
C PRO A 534 -47.13 2.20 10.61
N ARG A 535 -47.39 1.26 9.69
CA ARG A 535 -46.43 0.84 8.66
C ARG A 535 -45.98 2.07 7.85
N PRO A 536 -44.74 2.13 7.32
CA PRO A 536 -44.31 3.22 6.47
C PRO A 536 -45.32 3.42 5.33
N ARG A 537 -46.02 4.55 5.35
CA ARG A 537 -47.05 4.88 4.37
C ARG A 537 -46.36 5.37 3.11
N ALA A 538 -46.56 4.66 1.99
CA ALA A 538 -46.25 5.16 0.65
C ALA A 538 -46.86 6.56 0.47
N SER A 539 -46.11 7.48 -0.16
CA SER A 539 -46.60 8.83 -0.40
C SER A 539 -47.83 8.83 -1.32
N LYS A 540 -48.50 9.98 -1.43
CA LYS A 540 -49.63 10.11 -2.36
C LYS A 540 -49.20 9.78 -3.80
N LEU A 541 -48.01 10.24 -4.19
CA LEU A 541 -47.41 10.01 -5.51
C LEU A 541 -47.07 8.52 -5.73
N ALA A 542 -46.46 7.86 -4.74
CA ALA A 542 -46.16 6.42 -4.84
C ALA A 542 -47.43 5.56 -4.94
N LYS A 543 -48.50 5.94 -4.24
CA LYS A 543 -49.81 5.28 -4.37
C LYS A 543 -50.47 5.51 -5.74
N GLU A 544 -50.35 6.70 -6.30
CA GLU A 544 -50.90 7.03 -7.62
C GLU A 544 -50.24 6.23 -8.75
N HIS A 545 -48.95 5.90 -8.62
CA HIS A 545 -48.19 5.12 -9.61
C HIS A 545 -47.99 3.64 -9.26
N ASN A 546 -48.65 3.13 -8.21
CA ASN A 546 -48.51 1.75 -7.70
C ASN A 546 -47.06 1.34 -7.40
N ILE A 547 -46.27 2.24 -6.82
CA ILE A 547 -44.87 2.01 -6.43
C ILE A 547 -44.77 1.84 -4.91
N SER A 548 -43.94 0.89 -4.48
CA SER A 548 -43.76 0.62 -3.06
C SER A 548 -43.04 1.78 -2.35
N ALA A 549 -43.22 1.88 -1.03
CA ALA A 549 -42.51 2.88 -0.22
C ALA A 549 -40.98 2.69 -0.24
N HIS A 550 -40.47 1.53 -0.70
CA HIS A 550 -39.04 1.28 -0.85
C HIS A 550 -38.52 1.75 -2.19
N GLU A 551 -39.17 1.38 -3.28
CA GLU A 551 -38.85 1.88 -4.63
C GLU A 551 -39.00 3.40 -4.70
N GLU A 552 -39.97 3.98 -3.98
CA GLU A 552 -40.08 5.43 -3.86
C GLU A 552 -38.81 6.06 -3.24
N ARG A 553 -38.20 5.40 -2.24
CA ARG A 553 -36.94 5.89 -1.65
C ARG A 553 -35.80 5.76 -2.64
N GLU A 554 -35.73 4.67 -3.40
CA GLU A 554 -34.70 4.47 -4.42
C GLU A 554 -34.79 5.52 -5.53
N ILE A 555 -36.00 5.77 -6.06
CA ILE A 555 -36.23 6.81 -7.07
C ILE A 555 -35.85 8.19 -6.52
N ARG A 556 -36.19 8.48 -5.26
CA ARG A 556 -35.85 9.76 -4.61
C ARG A 556 -34.35 9.91 -4.39
N GLU A 557 -33.67 8.86 -3.95
CA GLU A 557 -32.23 8.84 -3.75
C GLU A 557 -31.50 8.99 -5.08
N ALA A 558 -31.86 8.21 -6.10
CA ALA A 558 -31.27 8.33 -7.43
C ALA A 558 -31.48 9.71 -8.03
N PHE A 559 -32.70 10.27 -7.96
CA PHE A 559 -32.98 11.63 -8.44
C PHE A 559 -32.12 12.66 -7.72
N SER A 560 -31.96 12.54 -6.40
CA SER A 560 -31.14 13.48 -5.62
C SER A 560 -29.65 13.47 -5.96
N LEU A 561 -29.14 12.38 -6.55
CA LEU A 561 -27.75 12.30 -7.00
C LEU A 561 -27.46 13.22 -8.19
N PHE A 562 -28.48 13.50 -9.01
CA PHE A 562 -28.36 14.28 -10.24
C PHE A 562 -29.11 15.63 -10.15
N ALA A 563 -29.81 15.90 -9.04
CA ALA A 563 -30.66 17.07 -8.91
C ALA A 563 -29.87 18.33 -8.55
N GLU A 564 -30.15 19.41 -9.28
CA GLU A 564 -29.67 20.76 -9.03
C GLU A 564 -30.78 21.65 -8.45
N PRO A 565 -30.47 22.57 -7.53
CA PRO A 565 -31.47 23.47 -6.96
C PRO A 565 -31.87 24.57 -7.96
N LEU A 566 -33.13 24.57 -8.41
CA LEU A 566 -33.71 25.61 -9.27
C LEU A 566 -34.85 26.34 -8.54
N LYS A 567 -34.70 27.67 -8.34
CA LYS A 567 -35.70 28.48 -7.61
C LYS A 567 -37.02 28.53 -8.37
N GLY A 568 -38.10 28.04 -7.74
CA GLY A 568 -39.47 28.16 -8.23
C GLY A 568 -40.08 26.91 -8.86
N TYR A 569 -39.31 25.82 -9.00
CA TYR A 569 -39.75 24.61 -9.74
C TYR A 569 -40.19 23.45 -8.83
N SER A 570 -39.33 22.94 -7.94
CA SER A 570 -39.70 21.86 -7.01
C SER A 570 -38.88 21.93 -5.71
N LYS A 571 -39.33 21.26 -4.64
CA LYS A 571 -38.55 21.15 -3.39
C LYS A 571 -37.37 20.19 -3.54
N GLU A 572 -37.49 19.23 -4.45
CA GLU A 572 -36.52 18.18 -4.75
C GLU A 572 -35.45 18.59 -5.77
N GLY A 573 -35.57 19.77 -6.38
CA GLY A 573 -34.69 20.23 -7.45
C GLY A 573 -35.12 19.77 -8.84
N VAL A 574 -34.22 19.90 -9.83
CA VAL A 574 -34.41 19.44 -11.21
C VAL A 574 -33.16 18.72 -11.69
N ILE A 575 -33.29 17.72 -12.55
CA ILE A 575 -32.14 17.06 -13.19
C ILE A 575 -31.99 17.59 -14.64
N PRO A 576 -30.78 17.83 -15.16
CA PRO A 576 -30.59 18.14 -16.58
C PRO A 576 -31.11 17.01 -17.47
N THR A 577 -31.69 17.31 -18.64
CA THR A 577 -32.18 16.28 -19.58
C THR A 577 -31.07 15.32 -20.05
N SER A 578 -29.82 15.79 -20.07
CA SER A 578 -28.63 14.96 -20.35
C SER A 578 -28.42 13.84 -19.34
N ASP A 579 -28.89 14.02 -18.10
CA ASP A 579 -28.60 13.13 -16.97
C ASP A 579 -29.75 12.15 -16.67
N VAL A 580 -30.87 12.27 -17.37
CA VAL A 580 -32.04 11.38 -17.25
C VAL A 580 -31.66 9.92 -17.47
N ARG A 581 -30.83 9.63 -18.49
CA ARG A 581 -30.35 8.26 -18.76
C ARG A 581 -29.51 7.72 -17.60
N SER A 582 -28.63 8.55 -17.07
CA SER A 582 -27.74 8.20 -15.95
C SER A 582 -28.55 7.89 -14.68
N CYS A 583 -29.60 8.67 -14.44
CA CYS A 583 -30.52 8.44 -13.32
C CYS A 583 -31.30 7.11 -13.46
N LEU A 584 -31.80 6.79 -14.67
CA LEU A 584 -32.46 5.50 -14.95
C LEU A 584 -31.50 4.29 -14.85
N VAL A 585 -30.24 4.47 -15.23
CA VAL A 585 -29.20 3.45 -15.06
C VAL A 585 -28.91 3.18 -13.58
N ALA A 586 -28.83 4.23 -12.76
CA ALA A 586 -28.61 4.12 -11.31
C ALA A 586 -29.75 3.34 -10.60
N LEU A 587 -30.96 3.40 -11.15
CA LEU A 587 -32.13 2.63 -10.69
C LEU A 587 -32.18 1.20 -11.24
N GLY A 588 -31.20 0.78 -12.04
CA GLY A 588 -31.20 -0.54 -12.67
C GLY A 588 -32.31 -0.73 -13.70
N ILE A 589 -32.84 0.36 -14.25
CA ILE A 589 -33.91 0.40 -15.27
C ILE A 589 -33.50 1.27 -16.48
N PRO A 590 -32.37 0.97 -17.13
CA PRO A 590 -31.85 1.81 -18.21
C PRO A 590 -32.80 1.89 -19.41
N SER A 591 -32.67 2.94 -20.21
CA SER A 591 -33.30 3.00 -21.54
C SER A 591 -32.63 1.99 -22.47
N SER A 592 -33.44 1.06 -22.96
CA SER A 592 -33.12 -0.09 -23.80
C SER A 592 -32.62 0.32 -25.19
N SER A 593 -33.04 1.48 -25.69
CA SER A 593 -32.59 2.04 -26.96
C SER A 593 -32.42 3.56 -26.90
N ARG A 594 -31.82 4.14 -27.97
CA ARG A 594 -31.74 5.59 -28.14
C ARG A 594 -33.10 6.21 -28.43
N ASP A 595 -33.97 5.51 -29.14
CA ASP A 595 -35.31 5.98 -29.47
C ASP A 595 -36.18 6.06 -28.22
N GLU A 596 -36.11 5.05 -27.34
CA GLU A 596 -36.82 5.05 -26.05
C GLU A 596 -36.30 6.18 -25.13
N GLN A 597 -35.00 6.46 -25.15
CA GLN A 597 -34.43 7.58 -24.42
C GLN A 597 -34.95 8.93 -24.94
N ALA A 598 -35.07 9.08 -26.27
CA ALA A 598 -35.59 10.30 -26.88
C ALA A 598 -37.07 10.51 -26.55
N GLU A 599 -37.88 9.44 -26.58
CA GLU A 599 -39.29 9.47 -26.18
C GLU A 599 -39.46 9.87 -24.71
N PHE A 600 -38.65 9.33 -23.79
CA PHE A 600 -38.69 9.76 -22.39
C PHE A 600 -38.29 11.21 -22.20
N ILE A 601 -37.30 11.71 -22.93
CA ILE A 601 -36.91 13.13 -22.85
C ILE A 601 -38.05 14.02 -23.37
N GLU A 602 -38.69 13.65 -24.47
CA GLU A 602 -39.84 14.39 -25.03
C GLU A 602 -41.04 14.42 -24.07
N ILE A 603 -41.27 13.33 -23.32
CA ILE A 603 -42.31 13.25 -22.29
C ILE A 603 -41.95 14.09 -21.04
N LEU A 604 -40.68 14.06 -20.65
CA LEU A 604 -40.20 14.68 -19.41
C LEU A 604 -39.93 16.18 -19.53
N ASP A 605 -39.62 16.66 -20.74
CA ASP A 605 -39.31 18.05 -21.06
C ASP A 605 -39.99 18.49 -22.39
N PRO A 606 -41.34 18.58 -22.42
CA PRO A 606 -42.10 18.85 -23.65
C PRO A 606 -41.91 20.28 -24.17
N GLU A 607 -41.48 21.21 -23.32
CA GLU A 607 -41.21 22.61 -23.69
C GLU A 607 -39.72 22.84 -24.03
N ASN A 608 -38.89 21.80 -23.95
CA ASN A 608 -37.44 21.82 -24.20
C ASN A 608 -36.72 22.88 -23.35
N GLU A 609 -37.07 22.95 -22.07
CA GLU A 609 -36.45 23.83 -21.06
C GLU A 609 -35.05 23.35 -20.67
N GLY A 610 -34.71 22.08 -20.93
CA GLY A 610 -33.41 21.46 -20.71
C GLY A 610 -33.27 20.74 -19.35
N PHE A 611 -34.34 20.65 -18.56
CA PHE A 611 -34.34 20.04 -17.24
C PHE A 611 -35.66 19.33 -16.91
N VAL A 612 -35.61 18.41 -15.96
CA VAL A 612 -36.72 17.52 -15.59
C VAL A 612 -37.00 17.61 -14.10
N ALA A 613 -38.27 17.81 -13.74
CA ALA A 613 -38.73 17.84 -12.35
C ALA A 613 -38.96 16.42 -11.78
N TYR A 614 -39.00 16.33 -10.45
CA TYR A 614 -39.10 15.05 -9.74
C TYR A 614 -40.38 14.26 -10.05
N GLU A 615 -41.54 14.91 -10.08
CA GLU A 615 -42.82 14.21 -10.29
C GLU A 615 -42.93 13.56 -11.69
N PRO A 616 -42.62 14.26 -12.81
CA PRO A 616 -42.56 13.64 -14.13
C PRO A 616 -41.55 12.48 -14.21
N PHE A 617 -40.36 12.66 -13.62
CA PHE A 617 -39.33 11.62 -13.60
C PHE A 617 -39.78 10.37 -12.84
N PHE A 618 -40.45 10.56 -11.70
CA PHE A 618 -41.01 9.48 -10.89
C PHE A 618 -42.01 8.64 -11.68
N ALA A 619 -42.86 9.27 -12.50
CA ALA A 619 -43.84 8.58 -13.33
C ALA A 619 -43.18 7.67 -14.39
N VAL A 620 -42.09 8.13 -15.03
CA VAL A 620 -41.33 7.33 -16.02
C VAL A 620 -40.62 6.15 -15.34
N CYS A 621 -40.05 6.34 -14.16
CA CYS A 621 -39.45 5.25 -13.39
C CYS A 621 -40.49 4.18 -13.02
N ALA A 622 -41.68 4.62 -12.60
CA ALA A 622 -42.76 3.69 -12.25
C ALA A 622 -43.16 2.79 -13.44
N LEU A 623 -43.31 3.36 -14.64
CA LEU A 623 -43.62 2.59 -15.86
C LEU A 623 -42.57 1.53 -16.15
N LYS A 624 -41.30 1.83 -15.91
CA LYS A 624 -40.18 0.91 -16.12
C LYS A 624 -40.12 -0.23 -15.11
N TYR A 625 -40.40 0.06 -13.84
CA TYR A 625 -40.51 -0.99 -12.82
C TYR A 625 -41.61 -2.00 -13.19
N HIS A 626 -42.78 -1.52 -13.64
CA HIS A 626 -43.88 -2.40 -14.08
C HIS A 626 -43.52 -3.24 -15.32
N GLN A 627 -42.84 -2.67 -16.31
CA GLN A 627 -42.40 -3.42 -17.51
C GLN A 627 -41.34 -4.50 -17.21
N ARG A 628 -40.54 -4.32 -16.16
CA ARG A 628 -39.52 -5.28 -15.72
C ARG A 628 -40.13 -6.53 -15.09
N GLU A 629 -41.23 -6.38 -14.35
CA GLU A 629 -41.96 -7.52 -13.77
C GLU A 629 -42.64 -8.38 -14.85
N GLU A 630 -43.11 -7.78 -15.95
CA GLU A 630 -43.81 -8.50 -17.02
C GLU A 630 -42.89 -9.32 -17.95
N ARG A 631 -41.60 -8.97 -18.10
CA ARG A 631 -40.73 -9.53 -19.16
C ARG A 631 -39.73 -10.62 -18.77
N GLY A 632 -39.55 -11.03 -17.50
CA GLY A 632 -38.45 -11.97 -17.21
C GLY A 632 -38.39 -12.81 -15.92
N GLY A 633 -39.36 -12.78 -15.00
CA GLY A 633 -39.15 -13.38 -13.66
C GLY A 633 -40.08 -14.51 -13.20
N GLY A 634 -41.25 -14.71 -13.82
CA GLY A 634 -42.35 -15.43 -13.17
C GLY A 634 -42.25 -16.96 -13.11
N GLU A 635 -41.60 -17.60 -14.07
CA GLU A 635 -41.68 -19.08 -14.23
C GLU A 635 -40.48 -19.82 -13.62
N ALA A 636 -39.28 -19.26 -13.72
CA ALA A 636 -38.07 -19.81 -13.09
C ALA A 636 -38.16 -19.76 -11.56
N ARG A 637 -38.60 -18.63 -11.00
CA ARG A 637 -38.84 -18.46 -9.56
C ARG A 637 -39.87 -19.46 -9.03
N ARG A 638 -40.97 -19.65 -9.74
CA ARG A 638 -42.04 -20.59 -9.35
C ARG A 638 -41.49 -22.02 -9.21
N ARG A 639 -40.58 -22.42 -10.10
CA ARG A 639 -39.94 -23.74 -10.07
C ARG A 639 -38.98 -23.90 -8.88
N GLU A 640 -38.20 -22.87 -8.57
CA GLU A 640 -37.26 -22.87 -7.42
C GLU A 640 -38.00 -22.92 -6.08
N VAL A 641 -39.09 -22.16 -5.95
CA VAL A 641 -39.95 -22.18 -4.76
C VAL A 641 -40.59 -23.57 -4.58
N GLU A 642 -41.00 -24.21 -5.68
CA GLU A 642 -41.61 -25.54 -5.66
C GLU A 642 -40.61 -26.64 -5.27
N GLU A 643 -39.37 -26.57 -5.77
CA GLU A 643 -38.31 -27.50 -5.41
C GLU A 643 -37.90 -27.35 -3.93
N ALA A 644 -37.69 -26.12 -3.47
CA ALA A 644 -37.33 -25.82 -2.08
C ALA A 644 -38.45 -26.22 -1.10
N PHE A 645 -39.71 -25.94 -1.42
CA PHE A 645 -40.85 -26.35 -0.61
C PHE A 645 -40.99 -27.88 -0.54
N GLY A 646 -40.68 -28.58 -1.64
CA GLY A 646 -40.69 -30.04 -1.73
C GLY A 646 -39.69 -30.74 -0.82
N LEU A 647 -38.56 -30.10 -0.49
CA LEU A 647 -37.56 -30.62 0.46
C LEU A 647 -38.12 -30.72 1.89
N PHE A 648 -38.97 -29.78 2.28
CA PHE A 648 -39.60 -29.79 3.60
C PHE A 648 -40.78 -30.77 3.67
N THR A 649 -41.56 -30.92 2.60
CA THR A 649 -42.76 -31.77 2.62
C THR A 649 -42.49 -33.23 2.23
N GLY A 650 -41.29 -33.53 1.73
CA GLY A 650 -40.88 -34.87 1.30
C GLY A 650 -41.38 -35.25 -0.10
N SER A 651 -41.89 -34.29 -0.87
CA SER A 651 -42.38 -34.48 -2.24
C SER A 651 -41.26 -34.42 -3.29
N GLY A 652 -40.07 -33.95 -2.92
CA GLY A 652 -38.89 -33.87 -3.81
C GLY A 652 -37.87 -34.97 -3.51
N ALA A 653 -38.06 -36.17 -4.06
CA ALA A 653 -37.03 -37.21 -4.06
C ALA A 653 -37.03 -38.01 -5.37
N GLY A 654 -36.29 -37.52 -6.35
CA GLY A 654 -35.67 -38.37 -7.37
C GLY A 654 -34.29 -38.82 -6.88
N GLY A 655 -34.21 -39.93 -6.14
CA GLY A 655 -32.92 -40.51 -5.75
C GLY A 655 -32.94 -41.34 -4.46
N SER A 656 -32.54 -42.60 -4.58
CA SER A 656 -32.63 -43.68 -3.60
C SER A 656 -31.83 -43.50 -2.29
N SER A 657 -32.47 -43.70 -1.14
CA SER A 657 -32.01 -44.69 -0.14
C SER A 657 -33.03 -44.93 0.99
N SER A 658 -33.13 -46.20 1.33
CA SER A 658 -33.92 -46.95 2.31
C SER A 658 -34.40 -46.28 3.62
N GLY A 659 -35.65 -46.56 4.00
CA GLY A 659 -36.00 -46.90 5.38
C GLY A 659 -37.18 -46.19 6.02
N ALA A 660 -38.39 -46.71 5.76
CA ALA A 660 -39.59 -46.65 6.63
C ALA A 660 -40.14 -45.26 7.08
N ALA A 661 -40.99 -44.65 6.25
CA ALA A 661 -42.20 -43.91 6.67
C ALA A 661 -43.06 -43.47 5.45
N ALA A 662 -43.55 -44.42 4.64
CA ALA A 662 -44.52 -44.14 3.60
C ALA A 662 -45.94 -44.36 4.15
N ALA A 663 -46.61 -43.29 4.61
CA ALA A 663 -48.03 -43.34 5.00
C ALA A 663 -48.77 -41.98 4.95
N ALA A 664 -48.33 -41.01 4.15
CA ALA A 664 -49.12 -39.80 3.88
C ALA A 664 -48.85 -39.34 2.43
N GLY A 665 -49.90 -39.06 1.66
CA GLY A 665 -49.79 -38.50 0.31
C GLY A 665 -49.08 -37.14 0.29
N PRO A 666 -48.86 -36.54 -0.90
CA PRO A 666 -48.17 -35.26 -1.03
C PRO A 666 -48.83 -34.24 -0.11
N ARG A 667 -48.05 -33.67 0.83
CA ARG A 667 -48.57 -32.66 1.75
C ARG A 667 -48.27 -31.28 1.19
N ASP A 668 -49.30 -30.46 1.05
CA ASP A 668 -49.19 -29.08 0.55
C ASP A 668 -48.85 -28.05 1.65
N VAL A 669 -48.46 -28.54 2.84
CA VAL A 669 -48.11 -27.71 4.01
C VAL A 669 -46.92 -28.28 4.75
N ILE A 670 -46.01 -27.40 5.17
CA ILE A 670 -44.90 -27.72 6.08
C ILE A 670 -45.45 -27.81 7.51
N THR A 671 -45.21 -28.93 8.18
CA THR A 671 -45.68 -29.17 9.55
C THR A 671 -44.55 -29.12 10.56
N ILE A 672 -44.88 -29.09 11.86
CA ILE A 672 -43.87 -29.11 12.93
C ILE A 672 -43.03 -30.39 12.89
N ALA A 673 -43.61 -31.51 12.45
CA ALA A 673 -42.90 -32.77 12.29
C ALA A 673 -41.86 -32.69 11.15
N ASP A 674 -42.14 -31.91 10.11
CA ASP A 674 -41.22 -31.68 9.00
C ASP A 674 -40.04 -30.81 9.44
N LEU A 675 -40.29 -29.74 10.22
CA LEU A 675 -39.23 -28.91 10.79
C LEU A 675 -38.35 -29.69 11.78
N LYS A 676 -38.92 -30.56 12.61
CA LYS A 676 -38.15 -31.46 13.49
C LYS A 676 -37.28 -32.43 12.70
N ARG A 677 -37.78 -32.97 11.58
CA ARG A 677 -37.01 -33.85 10.70
C ARG A 677 -35.83 -33.09 10.08
N VAL A 678 -36.05 -31.88 9.59
CA VAL A 678 -35.00 -31.04 9.01
C VAL A 678 -33.95 -30.67 10.06
N ALA A 679 -34.35 -30.23 11.26
CA ALA A 679 -33.42 -29.94 12.35
C ALA A 679 -32.56 -31.17 12.74
N ALA A 680 -33.16 -32.37 12.76
CA ALA A 680 -32.42 -33.61 13.01
C ALA A 680 -31.42 -33.96 11.89
N VAL A 681 -31.77 -33.70 10.62
CA VAL A 681 -30.84 -33.87 9.48
C VAL A 681 -29.67 -32.89 9.56
N LEU A 682 -29.94 -31.65 9.96
CA LEU A 682 -28.94 -30.59 10.14
C LEU A 682 -28.14 -30.73 11.44
N ARG A 683 -28.48 -31.70 12.30
CA ARG A 683 -27.90 -31.92 13.64
C ARG A 683 -28.00 -30.69 14.55
N GLU A 684 -29.08 -29.93 14.41
CA GLU A 684 -29.39 -28.78 15.26
C GLU A 684 -30.38 -29.17 16.37
N ASP A 685 -30.06 -28.83 17.63
CA ASP A 685 -30.95 -29.06 18.78
C ASP A 685 -31.90 -27.87 18.95
N VAL A 686 -33.01 -27.90 18.22
CA VAL A 686 -34.02 -26.83 18.25
C VAL A 686 -35.19 -27.23 19.14
N LYS A 687 -35.45 -26.41 20.18
CA LYS A 687 -36.57 -26.64 21.11
C LYS A 687 -37.92 -26.59 20.41
N ASP A 688 -38.81 -27.47 20.86
CA ASP A 688 -40.20 -27.61 20.39
C ASP A 688 -41.01 -26.30 20.36
N GLU A 689 -40.72 -25.38 21.28
CA GLU A 689 -41.36 -24.05 21.37
C GLU A 689 -40.97 -23.17 20.19
N VAL A 690 -39.68 -23.15 19.85
CA VAL A 690 -39.15 -22.36 18.71
C VAL A 690 -39.73 -22.85 17.39
N LEU A 691 -39.87 -24.16 17.22
CA LEU A 691 -40.47 -24.74 16.00
C LEU A 691 -41.97 -24.40 15.86
N ARG A 692 -42.68 -24.20 16.98
CA ARG A 692 -44.07 -23.72 16.95
C ARG A 692 -44.13 -22.25 16.55
N ASP A 693 -43.24 -21.44 17.11
CA ASP A 693 -43.15 -20.02 16.80
C ASP A 693 -42.80 -19.79 15.32
N MET A 694 -41.90 -20.60 14.75
CA MET A 694 -41.58 -20.55 13.31
C MET A 694 -42.80 -20.78 12.41
N ILE A 695 -43.67 -21.74 12.76
CA ILE A 695 -44.90 -21.99 11.98
C ILE A 695 -45.89 -20.84 12.14
N LEU A 696 -46.05 -20.33 13.35
CA LEU A 696 -46.96 -19.22 13.63
C LEU A 696 -46.48 -17.92 12.96
N GLU A 697 -45.18 -17.67 12.93
CA GLU A 697 -44.61 -16.50 12.25
C GLU A 697 -44.75 -16.60 10.73
N ALA A 698 -44.57 -17.81 10.19
CA ALA A 698 -44.69 -18.06 8.75
C ALA A 698 -46.13 -17.93 8.26
N ASN A 699 -47.12 -18.45 9.01
CA ASN A 699 -48.54 -18.42 8.61
C ASN A 699 -49.35 -17.27 9.23
N GLY A 700 -48.69 -16.26 9.79
CA GLY A 700 -49.33 -15.08 10.35
C GLY A 700 -50.21 -15.35 11.59
N GLY A 701 -49.90 -16.39 12.35
CA GLY A 701 -50.57 -16.75 13.61
C GLY A 701 -51.81 -17.60 13.43
N ALA A 702 -52.02 -18.21 12.26
CA ALA A 702 -53.22 -18.98 11.92
C ALA A 702 -53.35 -20.32 12.68
N GLY A 703 -52.37 -20.65 13.54
CA GLY A 703 -52.33 -21.84 14.39
C GLY A 703 -51.34 -22.89 13.86
N VAL A 704 -50.62 -23.55 14.77
CA VAL A 704 -49.58 -24.55 14.42
C VAL A 704 -50.15 -25.71 13.60
N GLY A 705 -51.41 -26.10 13.83
CA GLY A 705 -52.08 -27.20 13.12
C GLY A 705 -52.37 -26.94 11.64
N LYS A 706 -52.35 -25.68 11.18
CA LYS A 706 -52.53 -25.34 9.75
C LYS A 706 -51.26 -25.53 8.93
N GLY A 707 -50.09 -25.59 9.56
CA GLY A 707 -48.79 -25.63 8.88
C GLY A 707 -48.50 -24.35 8.10
N VAL A 708 -47.48 -24.42 7.23
CA VAL A 708 -47.07 -23.32 6.34
C VAL A 708 -47.32 -23.73 4.90
N ARG A 709 -48.15 -22.98 4.17
CA ARG A 709 -48.44 -23.18 2.74
C ARG A 709 -47.31 -22.64 1.88
N ARG A 710 -47.28 -23.04 0.60
CA ARG A 710 -46.22 -22.64 -0.34
C ARG A 710 -46.08 -21.12 -0.49
N GLU A 711 -47.18 -20.41 -0.59
CA GLU A 711 -47.20 -18.94 -0.71
C GLU A 711 -46.64 -18.26 0.56
N GLU A 712 -46.98 -18.80 1.73
CA GLU A 712 -46.47 -18.33 3.03
C GLU A 712 -44.97 -18.63 3.17
N PHE A 713 -44.51 -19.77 2.67
CA PHE A 713 -43.10 -20.14 2.62
C PHE A 713 -42.31 -19.26 1.66
N GLU A 714 -42.85 -18.98 0.47
CA GLU A 714 -42.26 -18.03 -0.49
C GLU A 714 -42.12 -16.64 0.14
N GLU A 715 -43.15 -16.17 0.85
CA GLU A 715 -43.10 -14.89 1.53
C GLU A 715 -42.08 -14.87 2.68
N VAL A 716 -41.94 -15.96 3.45
CA VAL A 716 -40.90 -16.08 4.48
C VAL A 716 -39.51 -16.00 3.85
N MET A 717 -39.26 -16.73 2.77
CA MET A 717 -37.97 -16.75 2.10
C MET A 717 -37.65 -15.42 1.41
N ARG A 718 -38.66 -14.72 0.88
CA ARG A 718 -38.52 -13.34 0.39
C ARG A 718 -38.18 -12.37 1.52
N ARG A 719 -38.87 -12.46 2.67
CA ARG A 719 -38.54 -11.66 3.87
C ARG A 719 -37.13 -11.95 4.39
N ALA A 720 -36.68 -13.19 4.27
CA ALA A 720 -35.32 -13.60 4.63
C ALA A 720 -34.27 -13.25 3.55
N GLY A 721 -34.67 -12.68 2.42
CA GLY A 721 -33.77 -12.25 1.35
C GLY A 721 -33.21 -13.38 0.47
N VAL A 722 -33.77 -14.60 0.59
CA VAL A 722 -33.35 -15.78 -0.17
C VAL A 722 -33.81 -15.69 -1.64
N TRP A 723 -34.98 -15.10 -1.90
CA TRP A 723 -35.46 -14.81 -3.26
C TRP A 723 -35.67 -13.30 -3.43
N ARG A 724 -35.03 -12.70 -4.45
CA ARG A 724 -35.10 -11.28 -4.80
C ARG A 724 -36.15 -11.02 -5.86
#